data_AF-A0A8T2DXG3-F1
#
_entry.id   AF-A0A8T2DXG3-F1
#
_cell.length_a   1.000
_cell.length_b   1.000
_cell.length_c   1.000
_cell.angle_alpha   90.00
_cell.angle_beta   90.00
_cell.angle_gamma   90.00
#
_symmetry.space_group_name_H-M   'P 1'
#
loop_
_entity.id
_entity.type
_entity.pdbx_description
1 polymer ?
#
loop_
_entity_poly.entity_id
_entity_poly.type
_entity_poly.pdbx_seq_one_letter_code
_entity_poly.pdbx_strand_id
1 'polypeptide(L)'
;MASQTKLKKPNSHFSLCTFLFFTVLFTIPALFLLRTSSCSSSTAAVSSSSDTDQPPWSGDLQTAQFAWNRLDFSLTNPPPKTLKLAVFSRKWPTGPNPGGMERHAFTLYTALARRGHRVHVFTSPLDQSPETNKIPPVSDQIIYPIIHSHGDAEPGKWRYNKAWELYQEENKKEPFDAVHSESVALPHWIAREVPNLAVSWHGIALESLQSSIYQDLIRKPDEPRSQGFNASLYGAVLPKILDEIRFFHNYAHHIAISDSCGEMLRDVYQIPEKRVHVILNGVDENGFTSDKKLRTLFRSKLGLPENSSTIVLGAAGRLVKDKGHPLLFEAFAKLIQTYSNVYLVVAGSGPWEQRYKELGEKVSILGSLNPNELKGFYNGIDLFVNPTLRPQGLDLTLMEAMLSGKPVMASRYASIKRSIVVNDEFGFMFAPNVEALTAVMEVAVAEGAERLAERGRKCKEYAAEMFTARDPDVLMVSVFPHHVINPTIESLRTLQLGSSSTFKIPTPWEKDNVLYLVSHSSCDGLVCLYNHDKSGYVVNPTTRWYRPLPLCDYQKLMIDLRDGYYKLKRKFFMLGFGKDKFRGTYKPVWLYNSAEIGLKNATTCEVFDFSTNAWRYVTPAAPYRIAAYPAPVYLDGSLYWFTECKETKVLPFNLHTETFQVVCKAPFANVDPYKIVFYNLDNRLCVSEMKWPNQVIWSFNSGNKTWDKLFSIVLDLNFVTGICAVLPLALFDGKKKKKKKKKLMFCGRVLSQTLNTHDLETKSYDVTFTAESIGFPVLYFQSLISIP
;
A
#
# COMPACT_ATOMS: atom_id res chain seq x y z
N MET A 1 -63.82 -33.77 0.27
CA MET A 1 -65.05 -32.98 0.44
C MET A 1 -65.01 -32.34 1.82
N ALA A 2 -64.97 -31.01 1.86
CA ALA A 2 -64.81 -30.21 3.06
C ALA A 2 -66.15 -30.00 3.77
N SER A 3 -66.16 -30.04 5.11
CA SER A 3 -67.25 -29.47 5.92
C SER A 3 -66.75 -28.26 6.70
N GLN A 4 -67.57 -27.22 6.64
CA GLN A 4 -67.36 -25.88 7.16
C GLN A 4 -67.27 -25.81 8.69
N THR A 5 -66.58 -24.79 9.20
CA THR A 5 -67.08 -24.01 10.35
C THR A 5 -66.48 -22.61 10.36
N LYS A 6 -67.35 -21.60 10.49
CA LYS A 6 -67.04 -20.16 10.49
C LYS A 6 -67.14 -19.62 11.93
N LEU A 7 -66.15 -18.76 12.25
CA LEU A 7 -66.19 -17.52 13.04
C LEU A 7 -66.55 -17.51 14.55
N LYS A 8 -65.62 -16.93 15.34
CA LYS A 8 -65.90 -15.92 16.40
C LYS A 8 -64.68 -14.99 16.63
N LYS A 9 -64.95 -13.68 16.79
CA LYS A 9 -64.01 -12.57 17.07
C LYS A 9 -63.43 -12.60 18.51
N PRO A 10 -62.26 -11.98 18.77
CA PRO A 10 -61.69 -11.86 20.12
C PRO A 10 -62.17 -10.61 20.87
N ASN A 11 -62.37 -10.75 22.18
CA ASN A 11 -62.60 -9.67 23.14
C ASN A 11 -61.28 -9.11 23.66
N SER A 12 -61.20 -7.78 23.70
CA SER A 12 -60.14 -6.96 24.28
C SER A 12 -60.32 -6.84 25.79
N HIS A 13 -59.32 -7.22 26.58
CA HIS A 13 -59.02 -6.65 27.91
C HIS A 13 -57.59 -7.06 28.29
N PHE A 14 -56.60 -6.21 27.98
CA PHE A 14 -55.29 -6.26 28.61
C PHE A 14 -55.02 -4.89 29.23
N SER A 15 -54.70 -4.93 30.52
CA SER A 15 -54.85 -3.84 31.48
C SER A 15 -53.76 -2.76 31.38
N LEU A 16 -54.19 -1.50 31.55
CA LEU A 16 -53.39 -0.28 31.68
C LEU A 16 -52.27 -0.38 32.75
N CYS A 17 -52.40 -1.32 33.71
CA CYS A 17 -51.42 -1.53 34.76
C CYS A 17 -50.09 -2.11 34.27
N THR A 18 -50.08 -2.88 33.18
CA THR A 18 -48.82 -3.45 32.64
C THR A 18 -47.96 -2.38 31.99
N PHE A 19 -48.58 -1.35 31.39
CA PHE A 19 -47.85 -0.26 30.73
C PHE A 19 -47.18 0.68 31.74
N LEU A 20 -47.86 1.00 32.85
CA LEU A 20 -47.34 1.85 33.92
C LEU A 20 -46.15 1.23 34.67
N PHE A 21 -46.16 -0.10 34.87
CA PHE A 21 -45.08 -0.81 35.53
C PHE A 21 -43.75 -0.73 34.74
N PHE A 22 -43.81 -0.85 33.41
CA PHE A 22 -42.61 -0.74 32.56
C PHE A 22 -42.09 0.70 32.43
N THR A 23 -42.95 1.72 32.46
CA THR A 23 -42.50 3.12 32.41
C THR A 23 -41.75 3.57 33.67
N VAL A 24 -42.09 3.05 34.85
CA VAL A 24 -41.40 3.43 36.11
C VAL A 24 -40.08 2.66 36.27
N LEU A 25 -40.02 1.40 35.83
CA LEU A 25 -38.80 0.57 35.95
C LEU A 25 -37.63 1.09 35.10
N PHE A 26 -37.91 1.81 34.00
CA PHE A 26 -36.90 2.30 33.05
C PHE A 26 -36.58 3.80 33.17
N THR A 27 -37.38 4.60 33.88
CA THR A 27 -37.16 6.06 33.98
C THR A 27 -36.29 6.45 35.17
N ILE A 28 -36.26 5.66 36.24
CA ILE A 28 -35.51 5.96 37.47
C ILE A 28 -33.98 5.71 37.33
N PRO A 29 -33.49 4.68 36.59
CA PRO A 29 -32.05 4.52 36.36
C PRO A 29 -31.44 5.60 35.45
N ALA A 30 -32.24 6.19 34.55
CA ALA A 30 -31.79 7.22 33.62
C ALA A 30 -31.54 8.58 34.28
N LEU A 31 -32.16 8.86 35.43
CA LEU A 31 -31.97 10.09 36.20
C LEU A 31 -30.75 10.05 37.14
N PHE A 32 -30.21 8.86 37.43
CA PHE A 32 -28.98 8.71 38.24
C PHE A 32 -27.68 8.83 37.42
N LEU A 33 -27.76 8.73 36.08
CA LEU A 33 -26.60 8.92 35.19
C LEU A 33 -26.34 10.40 34.82
N LEU A 34 -27.14 11.34 35.32
CA LEU A 34 -27.05 12.77 35.00
C LEU A 34 -26.55 13.66 36.16
N ARG A 35 -25.99 13.08 37.23
CA ARG A 35 -25.31 13.85 38.29
C ARG A 35 -23.97 13.23 38.65
N THR A 36 -22.98 14.13 38.81
CA THR A 36 -21.55 13.91 39.07
C THR A 36 -20.76 13.67 37.77
N SER A 37 -19.87 14.55 37.32
CA SER A 37 -18.82 15.22 38.07
C SER A 37 -18.46 16.58 37.43
N SER A 38 -18.64 17.62 38.22
CA SER A 38 -17.97 18.91 38.08
C SER A 38 -16.49 18.72 38.43
N CYS A 39 -15.59 18.94 37.47
CA CYS A 39 -14.19 19.21 37.77
C CYS A 39 -13.67 20.34 36.88
N SER A 40 -12.96 21.25 37.54
CA SER A 40 -12.49 22.56 37.15
C SER A 40 -11.82 22.64 35.78
N SER A 41 -12.24 23.63 35.00
CA SER A 41 -11.54 24.17 33.84
C SER A 41 -10.23 24.83 34.25
N SER A 42 -9.10 24.17 34.02
CA SER A 42 -7.81 24.84 33.83
C SER A 42 -7.65 25.10 32.33
N THR A 43 -7.86 26.35 31.93
CA THR A 43 -7.52 26.86 30.60
C THR A 43 -5.99 26.88 30.46
N ALA A 44 -5.41 25.84 29.86
CA ALA A 44 -4.05 25.93 29.33
C ALA A 44 -4.13 26.71 28.01
N ALA A 45 -3.64 27.95 28.05
CA ALA A 45 -3.43 28.77 26.86
C ALA A 45 -2.42 28.07 25.94
N VAL A 46 -2.85 27.71 24.74
CA VAL A 46 -1.94 27.28 23.67
C VAL A 46 -1.40 28.53 22.99
N SER A 47 -0.20 28.94 23.39
CA SER A 47 0.61 29.93 22.70
C SER A 47 1.03 29.37 21.35
N SER A 48 0.71 30.10 20.27
CA SER A 48 1.19 29.85 18.92
C SER A 48 2.65 30.28 18.78
N SER A 49 3.59 29.34 18.86
CA SER A 49 4.94 29.48 18.30
C SER A 49 4.96 28.89 16.89
N SER A 50 5.59 29.62 15.99
CA SER A 50 5.98 29.18 14.66
C SER A 50 7.03 28.08 14.78
N ASP A 51 6.66 26.81 14.60
CA ASP A 51 7.60 25.69 14.71
C ASP A 51 7.71 24.88 13.42
N THR A 52 8.90 24.97 12.81
CA THR A 52 9.50 23.94 11.96
C THR A 52 10.06 22.76 12.78
N ASP A 53 9.70 22.63 14.06
CA ASP A 53 10.12 21.59 15.00
C ASP A 53 8.93 20.84 15.60
N GLN A 54 8.02 20.32 14.77
CA GLN A 54 7.13 19.26 15.26
C GLN A 54 7.97 17.98 15.44
N PRO A 55 8.00 17.38 16.64
CA PRO A 55 8.76 16.15 16.86
C PRO A 55 8.24 15.03 15.95
N PRO A 56 9.10 14.11 15.48
CA PRO A 56 8.67 12.96 14.70
C PRO A 56 7.59 12.21 15.46
N TRP A 57 6.52 11.84 14.76
CA TRP A 57 5.35 11.25 15.40
C TRP A 57 5.74 10.00 16.21
N SER A 58 5.31 9.98 17.47
CA SER A 58 5.46 8.88 18.42
C SER A 58 4.06 8.40 18.85
N GLY A 59 3.61 7.29 18.29
CA GLY A 59 2.34 6.67 18.65
C GLY A 59 2.21 5.24 18.13
N ASP A 60 1.06 4.61 18.37
CA ASP A 60 0.74 3.31 17.78
C ASP A 60 0.19 3.50 16.35
N LEU A 61 0.80 2.84 15.36
CA LEU A 61 0.42 2.95 13.95
C LEU A 61 -1.02 2.52 13.71
N GLN A 62 -1.53 1.59 14.53
CA GLN A 62 -2.92 1.13 14.48
C GLN A 62 -3.92 2.23 14.86
N THR A 63 -3.46 3.21 15.63
CA THR A 63 -4.27 4.37 16.05
C THR A 63 -3.95 5.63 15.24
N ALA A 64 -2.98 5.55 14.32
CA ALA A 64 -2.58 6.68 13.50
C ALA A 64 -3.78 7.14 12.66
N GLN A 65 -4.24 8.37 12.91
CA GLN A 65 -5.29 9.02 12.11
C GLN A 65 -4.71 9.71 10.87
N PHE A 66 -3.62 9.17 10.32
CA PHE A 66 -2.96 9.69 9.15
C PHE A 66 -2.22 8.55 8.44
N ALA A 67 -2.01 8.71 7.14
CA ALA A 67 -1.34 7.74 6.29
C ALA A 67 0.14 7.55 6.68
N TRP A 68 0.61 6.31 6.79
CA TRP A 68 1.93 5.96 7.35
C TRP A 68 3.09 6.57 6.56
N ASN A 69 2.87 6.86 5.28
CA ASN A 69 3.84 7.52 4.42
C ASN A 69 3.91 9.06 4.69
N ARG A 70 3.36 9.54 5.81
CA ARG A 70 3.71 10.85 6.39
C ARG A 70 4.82 10.74 7.43
N LEU A 71 5.26 9.53 7.73
CA LEU A 71 6.37 9.28 8.64
C LEU A 71 7.68 9.39 7.88
N ASP A 72 8.47 10.40 8.20
CA ASP A 72 9.86 10.48 7.76
C ASP A 72 10.66 9.36 8.46
N PHE A 73 11.28 8.50 7.67
CA PHE A 73 12.06 7.37 8.14
C PHE A 73 13.57 7.57 7.87
N SER A 74 14.03 8.83 7.79
CA SER A 74 15.41 9.10 7.42
C SER A 74 16.41 8.53 8.43
N LEU A 75 17.52 7.98 7.93
CA LEU A 75 18.64 7.50 8.76
C LEU A 75 19.28 8.61 9.60
N THR A 76 19.02 9.88 9.25
CA THR A 76 19.53 11.06 9.94
C THR A 76 18.67 11.51 11.11
N ASN A 77 17.42 11.01 11.23
CA ASN A 77 16.51 11.34 12.33
C ASN A 77 16.24 10.06 13.16
N PRO A 78 16.78 9.95 14.39
CA PRO A 78 16.51 8.82 15.25
C PRO A 78 15.02 8.74 15.61
N PRO A 79 14.48 7.55 15.89
CA PRO A 79 13.09 7.37 16.29
C PRO A 79 12.85 8.16 17.59
N PRO A 80 11.64 8.72 17.76
CA PRO A 80 11.30 9.52 18.93
C PRO A 80 11.38 8.73 20.25
N LYS A 81 11.31 7.39 20.16
CA LYS A 81 11.62 6.47 21.26
C LYS A 81 12.54 5.36 20.74
N THR A 82 13.69 5.19 21.38
CA THR A 82 14.51 3.98 21.21
C THR A 82 13.81 2.81 21.89
N LEU A 83 13.65 1.71 21.15
CA LEU A 83 13.00 0.49 21.65
C LEU A 83 14.05 -0.60 21.84
N LYS A 84 13.90 -1.40 22.90
CA LYS A 84 14.61 -2.66 23.09
C LYS A 84 13.76 -3.81 22.55
N LEU A 85 14.21 -4.45 21.49
CA LEU A 85 13.46 -5.47 20.74
C LEU A 85 14.09 -6.85 20.93
N ALA A 86 13.27 -7.86 21.25
CA ALA A 86 13.68 -9.26 21.24
C ALA A 86 13.20 -9.94 19.96
N VAL A 87 14.08 -10.71 19.32
CA VAL A 87 13.80 -11.40 18.08
C VAL A 87 14.13 -12.88 18.23
N PHE A 88 13.18 -13.76 17.98
CA PHE A 88 13.42 -15.21 17.89
C PHE A 88 13.50 -15.61 16.43
N SER A 89 14.68 -16.06 15.99
CA SER A 89 14.86 -16.65 14.67
C SER A 89 15.54 -18.00 14.79
N ARG A 90 15.01 -19.03 14.12
CA ARG A 90 15.59 -20.37 14.20
C ARG A 90 17.01 -20.44 13.65
N LYS A 91 17.32 -19.61 12.66
CA LYS A 91 18.62 -19.50 12.00
C LYS A 91 18.92 -18.04 11.72
N TRP A 92 20.18 -17.69 11.85
CA TRP A 92 20.69 -16.36 11.51
C TRP A 92 21.71 -16.50 10.37
N PRO A 93 21.74 -15.57 9.38
CA PRO A 93 22.57 -15.75 8.18
C PRO A 93 24.04 -15.44 8.46
N THR A 94 24.74 -16.35 9.13
CA THR A 94 26.20 -16.30 9.34
C THR A 94 26.96 -17.37 8.57
N GLY A 95 26.26 -18.23 7.83
CA GLY A 95 26.84 -19.28 6.97
C GLY A 95 26.75 -18.93 5.47
N PRO A 96 27.33 -19.76 4.59
CA PRO A 96 27.51 -19.43 3.17
C PRO A 96 26.20 -19.29 2.38
N ASN A 97 25.10 -19.93 2.82
CA ASN A 97 23.88 -20.09 2.02
C ASN A 97 22.59 -19.79 2.81
N PRO A 98 22.34 -18.53 3.22
CA PRO A 98 21.10 -18.20 3.94
C PRO A 98 19.87 -18.30 3.03
N GLY A 99 18.77 -18.82 3.57
CA GLY A 99 17.48 -18.88 2.87
C GLY A 99 16.76 -17.54 2.86
N GLY A 100 15.54 -17.52 2.27
CA GLY A 100 14.74 -16.31 2.16
C GLY A 100 14.33 -15.71 3.52
N MET A 101 13.94 -16.57 4.47
CA MET A 101 13.56 -16.16 5.82
C MET A 101 14.76 -15.55 6.57
N GLU A 102 15.93 -16.18 6.50
CA GLU A 102 17.14 -15.68 7.17
C GLU A 102 17.58 -14.32 6.59
N ARG A 103 17.49 -14.15 5.26
CA ARG A 103 17.79 -12.86 4.60
C ARG A 103 16.76 -11.79 4.93
N HIS A 104 15.48 -12.14 5.02
CA HIS A 104 14.41 -11.23 5.48
C HIS A 104 14.71 -10.72 6.89
N ALA A 105 14.89 -11.64 7.84
CA ALA A 105 15.17 -11.33 9.23
C ALA A 105 16.39 -10.40 9.35
N PHE A 106 17.50 -10.76 8.69
CA PHE A 106 18.71 -9.93 8.71
C PHE A 106 18.48 -8.53 8.16
N THR A 107 17.76 -8.40 7.03
CA THR A 107 17.47 -7.10 6.43
C THR A 107 16.63 -6.23 7.37
N LEU A 108 15.52 -6.77 7.89
CA LEU A 108 14.59 -6.06 8.75
C LEU A 108 15.26 -5.60 10.05
N TYR A 109 15.89 -6.52 10.78
CA TYR A 109 16.43 -6.23 12.09
C TYR A 109 17.71 -5.39 12.03
N THR A 110 18.51 -5.52 10.97
CA THR A 110 19.63 -4.60 10.73
C THR A 110 19.13 -3.21 10.39
N ALA A 111 18.05 -3.07 9.61
CA ALA A 111 17.45 -1.77 9.35
C ALA A 111 16.92 -1.12 10.64
N LEU A 112 16.25 -1.88 11.51
CA LEU A 112 15.79 -1.39 12.82
C LEU A 112 16.96 -0.99 13.75
N ALA A 113 18.05 -1.77 13.76
CA ALA A 113 19.24 -1.43 14.52
C ALA A 113 19.90 -0.14 14.00
N ARG A 114 20.04 0.02 12.68
CA ARG A 114 20.57 1.24 12.03
C ARG A 114 19.72 2.48 12.32
N ARG A 115 18.41 2.30 12.56
CA ARG A 115 17.54 3.38 13.02
C ARG A 115 17.79 3.77 14.48
N GLY A 116 18.57 3.02 15.24
CA GLY A 116 18.89 3.31 16.65
C GLY A 116 18.08 2.50 17.66
N HIS A 117 17.29 1.52 17.23
CA HIS A 117 16.67 0.55 18.15
C HIS A 117 17.71 -0.46 18.66
N ARG A 118 17.54 -0.93 19.90
CA ARG A 118 18.39 -1.97 20.50
C ARG A 118 17.82 -3.34 20.20
N VAL A 119 18.30 -3.98 19.15
CA VAL A 119 17.78 -5.27 18.67
C VAL A 119 18.61 -6.43 19.21
N HIS A 120 17.97 -7.36 19.93
CA HIS A 120 18.56 -8.60 20.44
C HIS A 120 17.97 -9.79 19.70
N VAL A 121 18.80 -10.61 19.06
CA VAL A 121 18.40 -11.79 18.28
C VAL A 121 18.78 -13.05 19.02
N PHE A 122 17.82 -13.92 19.30
CA PHE A 122 17.98 -15.24 19.91
C PHE A 122 17.89 -16.32 18.82
N THR A 123 19.00 -17.05 18.60
CA THR A 123 19.16 -17.95 17.44
C THR A 123 19.92 -19.24 17.78
N SER A 124 19.92 -20.20 16.85
CA SER A 124 20.77 -21.39 16.89
C SER A 124 22.27 -21.05 16.91
N PRO A 125 23.16 -21.99 17.32
CA PRO A 125 24.60 -21.81 17.23
C PRO A 125 25.04 -21.43 15.81
N LEU A 126 26.00 -20.50 15.74
CA LEU A 126 26.59 -19.99 14.50
C LEU A 126 27.61 -20.99 13.95
N ASP A 127 27.73 -21.09 12.62
CA ASP A 127 28.77 -21.88 11.96
C ASP A 127 30.16 -21.28 12.26
N GLN A 128 30.99 -21.99 13.03
CA GLN A 128 32.36 -21.62 13.39
C GLN A 128 33.37 -21.90 12.26
N SER A 129 33.10 -21.46 11.03
CA SER A 129 34.11 -21.54 9.97
C SER A 129 35.14 -20.41 10.15
N PRO A 130 36.44 -20.62 9.92
CA PRO A 130 37.45 -19.58 10.06
C PRO A 130 37.26 -18.40 9.08
N GLU A 131 36.42 -18.53 8.05
CA GLU A 131 36.08 -17.45 7.12
C GLU A 131 34.83 -16.65 7.53
N THR A 132 33.93 -17.20 8.35
CA THR A 132 32.67 -16.54 8.77
C THR A 132 32.87 -15.52 9.91
N ASN A 133 34.06 -15.46 10.50
CA ASN A 133 34.44 -14.44 11.50
C ASN A 133 34.81 -13.07 10.89
N LYS A 134 34.78 -12.92 9.56
CA LYS A 134 34.83 -11.59 8.94
C LYS A 134 33.44 -10.97 8.94
N ILE A 135 32.97 -10.56 10.11
CA ILE A 135 32.16 -9.33 10.15
C ILE A 135 33.03 -8.28 9.44
N PRO A 136 32.54 -7.60 8.38
CA PRO A 136 33.34 -6.59 7.69
C PRO A 136 33.91 -5.62 8.74
N PRO A 137 35.18 -5.19 8.60
CA PRO A 137 35.85 -4.40 9.63
C PRO A 137 34.95 -3.25 10.05
N VAL A 138 34.75 -3.13 11.35
CA VAL A 138 33.97 -2.08 12.00
C VAL A 138 34.56 -0.74 11.58
N SER A 139 33.98 -0.18 10.51
CA SER A 139 33.92 1.27 10.35
C SER A 139 33.01 1.76 11.47
N ASP A 140 33.46 2.76 12.21
CA ASP A 140 32.87 3.31 13.45
C ASP A 140 31.41 3.84 13.34
N GLN A 141 30.62 3.43 12.34
CA GLN A 141 29.28 3.97 12.06
C GLN A 141 28.21 2.94 11.64
N ILE A 142 28.46 1.62 11.57
CA ILE A 142 27.41 0.64 11.20
C ILE A 142 26.88 -0.11 12.44
N ILE A 143 25.65 0.21 12.86
CA ILE A 143 24.95 -0.44 13.98
C ILE A 143 24.32 -1.77 13.50
N TYR A 144 24.63 -2.88 14.19
CA TYR A 144 24.08 -4.22 13.92
C TYR A 144 23.30 -4.76 15.13
N PRO A 145 22.42 -5.77 14.95
CA PRO A 145 21.76 -6.45 16.06
C PRO A 145 22.74 -7.21 16.97
N ILE A 146 22.41 -7.29 18.26
CA ILE A 146 23.13 -8.09 19.26
C ILE A 146 22.68 -9.55 19.15
N ILE A 147 23.60 -10.47 18.87
CA ILE A 147 23.27 -11.87 18.62
C ILE A 147 23.51 -12.72 19.88
N HIS A 148 22.49 -13.46 20.29
CA HIS A 148 22.46 -14.42 21.39
C HIS A 148 22.26 -15.82 20.81
N SER A 149 23.35 -16.59 20.67
CA SER A 149 23.29 -17.96 20.19
C SER A 149 23.41 -18.95 21.34
N HIS A 150 22.51 -19.93 21.43
CA HIS A 150 22.61 -20.96 22.46
C HIS A 150 23.73 -21.99 22.11
N GLY A 151 24.71 -22.17 22.99
CA GLY A 151 25.89 -23.04 22.79
C GLY A 151 25.63 -24.56 22.84
N ASP A 152 26.67 -25.34 22.49
CA ASP A 152 26.83 -26.81 22.62
C ASP A 152 25.93 -27.74 21.77
N ALA A 153 25.54 -27.30 20.58
CA ALA A 153 24.84 -28.16 19.61
C ALA A 153 25.46 -28.04 18.21
N GLU A 154 25.24 -29.04 17.36
CA GLU A 154 25.53 -28.93 15.92
C GLU A 154 24.97 -27.60 15.38
N PRO A 155 25.77 -26.84 14.59
CA PRO A 155 25.33 -25.59 14.01
C PRO A 155 23.97 -25.71 13.33
N GLY A 156 23.10 -24.71 13.52
CA GLY A 156 21.77 -24.67 12.93
C GLY A 156 20.69 -25.55 13.57
N LYS A 157 20.98 -26.30 14.66
CA LYS A 157 19.96 -27.04 15.42
C LYS A 157 19.21 -26.11 16.39
N TRP A 158 17.99 -25.73 16.04
CA TRP A 158 17.13 -24.87 16.87
C TRP A 158 16.69 -25.53 18.18
N ARG A 159 16.96 -24.88 19.31
CA ARG A 159 16.47 -25.28 20.65
C ARG A 159 15.76 -24.10 21.32
N TYR A 160 14.44 -24.05 21.14
CA TYR A 160 13.63 -22.93 21.65
C TYR A 160 13.79 -22.71 23.16
N ASN A 161 13.95 -23.79 23.95
CA ASN A 161 14.07 -23.70 25.41
C ASN A 161 15.37 -23.00 25.83
N LYS A 162 16.48 -23.25 25.11
CA LYS A 162 17.75 -22.56 25.38
C LYS A 162 17.75 -21.12 24.91
N ALA A 163 17.16 -20.84 23.74
CA ALA A 163 16.92 -19.46 23.31
C ALA A 163 16.03 -18.70 24.31
N TRP A 164 15.04 -19.38 24.89
CA TRP A 164 14.15 -18.82 25.90
C TRP A 164 14.86 -18.52 27.23
N GLU A 165 15.76 -19.39 27.69
CA GLU A 165 16.62 -19.12 28.87
C GLU A 165 17.44 -17.82 28.67
N LEU A 166 18.11 -17.69 27.52
CA LEU A 166 18.87 -16.47 27.17
C LEU A 166 17.99 -15.21 27.13
N TYR A 167 16.80 -15.33 26.55
CA TYR A 167 15.82 -14.24 26.55
C TYR A 167 15.43 -13.84 27.97
N GLN A 168 15.16 -14.82 28.85
CA GLN A 168 14.78 -14.55 30.24
C GLN A 168 15.92 -13.87 31.01
N GLU A 169 17.18 -14.25 30.78
CA GLU A 169 18.34 -13.61 31.37
C GLU A 169 18.48 -12.14 30.94
N GLU A 170 18.36 -11.87 29.64
CA GLU A 170 18.43 -10.50 29.11
C GLU A 170 17.24 -9.64 29.51
N ASN A 171 16.04 -10.22 29.59
CA ASN A 171 14.81 -9.54 29.99
C ASN A 171 14.80 -9.21 31.49
N LYS A 172 15.49 -9.99 32.33
CA LYS A 172 15.68 -9.69 33.77
C LYS A 172 16.58 -8.47 33.99
N LYS A 173 17.59 -8.26 33.12
CA LYS A 173 18.48 -7.10 33.20
C LYS A 173 17.72 -5.81 32.88
N GLU A 174 16.93 -5.85 31.81
CA GLU A 174 16.07 -4.75 31.38
C GLU A 174 14.98 -5.33 30.47
N PRO A 175 13.69 -5.08 30.74
CA PRO A 175 12.60 -5.65 29.96
C PRO A 175 12.64 -5.24 28.49
N PHE A 176 12.22 -6.15 27.60
CA PHE A 176 12.00 -5.82 26.19
C PHE A 176 10.69 -5.03 25.99
N ASP A 177 10.72 -4.01 25.13
CA ASP A 177 9.52 -3.24 24.76
C ASP A 177 8.57 -4.07 23.87
N ALA A 178 9.14 -4.88 22.98
CA ALA A 178 8.40 -5.75 22.06
C ALA A 178 9.19 -7.02 21.69
N VAL A 179 8.45 -8.06 21.33
CA VAL A 179 9.01 -9.37 20.94
C VAL A 179 8.53 -9.74 19.54
N HIS A 180 9.42 -10.25 18.71
CA HIS A 180 9.09 -10.70 17.36
C HIS A 180 9.59 -12.13 17.14
N SER A 181 8.71 -13.01 16.68
CA SER A 181 9.07 -14.37 16.28
C SER A 181 9.03 -14.51 14.77
N GLU A 182 10.12 -15.02 14.18
CA GLU A 182 10.15 -15.45 12.79
C GLU A 182 9.51 -16.84 12.68
N SER A 183 8.29 -16.88 12.13
CA SER A 183 7.41 -18.05 12.16
C SER A 183 7.29 -18.61 13.60
N VAL A 184 7.16 -19.93 13.75
CA VAL A 184 7.12 -20.61 15.05
C VAL A 184 8.52 -20.84 15.64
N ALA A 185 9.43 -19.86 15.54
CA ALA A 185 10.69 -19.89 16.29
C ALA A 185 10.40 -19.93 17.80
N LEU A 186 9.56 -19.00 18.29
CA LEU A 186 8.97 -19.09 19.60
C LEU A 186 7.69 -19.97 19.55
N PRO A 187 7.63 -21.10 20.29
CA PRO A 187 6.45 -21.95 20.30
C PRO A 187 5.22 -21.25 20.86
N HIS A 188 4.05 -21.58 20.31
CA HIS A 188 2.79 -20.91 20.61
C HIS A 188 2.38 -20.95 22.09
N TRP A 189 2.69 -22.03 22.82
CA TRP A 189 2.38 -22.15 24.25
C TRP A 189 3.24 -21.25 25.14
N ILE A 190 4.41 -20.81 24.65
CA ILE A 190 5.20 -19.75 25.29
C ILE A 190 4.71 -18.39 24.78
N ALA A 191 4.53 -18.24 23.47
CA ALA A 191 4.16 -16.98 22.84
C ALA A 191 2.87 -16.37 23.40
N ARG A 192 1.89 -17.20 23.80
CA ARG A 192 0.63 -16.74 24.42
C ARG A 192 0.82 -15.98 25.73
N GLU A 193 1.92 -16.22 26.44
CA GLU A 193 2.26 -15.58 27.72
C GLU A 193 3.18 -14.36 27.53
N VAL A 194 3.61 -14.08 26.29
CA VAL A 194 4.54 -12.98 25.99
C VAL A 194 3.77 -11.73 25.56
N PRO A 195 3.85 -10.62 26.32
CA PRO A 195 3.20 -9.37 25.93
C PRO A 195 3.91 -8.74 24.72
N ASN A 196 3.17 -7.93 23.95
CA ASN A 196 3.68 -7.18 22.79
C ASN A 196 4.42 -8.06 21.76
N LEU A 197 3.89 -9.27 21.52
CA LEU A 197 4.45 -10.22 20.58
C LEU A 197 3.80 -10.13 19.19
N ALA A 198 4.64 -10.02 18.17
CA ALA A 198 4.28 -10.24 16.78
C ALA A 198 4.94 -11.50 16.22
N VAL A 199 4.32 -12.13 15.22
CA VAL A 199 4.89 -13.27 14.48
C VAL A 199 4.81 -13.02 12.98
N SER A 200 5.92 -13.20 12.27
CA SER A 200 5.95 -13.16 10.79
C SER A 200 5.79 -14.54 10.17
N TRP A 201 4.84 -14.70 9.26
CA TRP A 201 4.58 -15.96 8.57
C TRP A 201 5.27 -15.99 7.21
N HIS A 202 6.31 -16.82 7.08
CA HIS A 202 7.00 -17.11 5.82
C HIS A 202 6.43 -18.33 5.09
N GLY A 203 5.42 -18.94 5.69
CA GLY A 203 4.68 -20.06 5.18
C GLY A 203 3.85 -20.74 6.28
N ILE A 204 2.73 -21.33 5.88
CA ILE A 204 1.78 -22.03 6.75
C ILE A 204 1.49 -23.45 6.20
N ALA A 205 1.06 -24.36 7.08
CA ALA A 205 0.94 -25.78 6.75
C ALA A 205 -0.15 -26.04 5.72
N LEU A 206 -1.24 -25.28 5.70
CA LEU A 206 -2.29 -25.44 4.68
C LEU A 206 -1.76 -25.17 3.29
N GLU A 207 -0.96 -24.13 3.13
CA GLU A 207 -0.34 -23.87 1.85
C GLU A 207 0.78 -24.89 1.53
N SER A 208 1.28 -25.63 2.54
CA SER A 208 2.27 -26.70 2.33
C SER A 208 1.58 -27.91 1.70
N LEU A 209 0.35 -28.19 2.14
CA LEU A 209 -0.56 -29.11 1.44
C LEU A 209 -0.81 -28.66 -0.01
N GLN A 210 -1.09 -27.38 -0.24
CA GLN A 210 -1.25 -26.86 -1.60
C GLN A 210 0.03 -27.08 -2.44
N SER A 211 1.21 -26.82 -1.87
CA SER A 211 2.50 -27.10 -2.54
C SER A 211 2.64 -28.57 -2.94
N SER A 212 2.19 -29.49 -2.07
CA SER A 212 2.14 -30.93 -2.38
C SER A 212 1.19 -31.23 -3.54
N ILE A 213 0.02 -30.59 -3.59
CA ILE A 213 -0.93 -30.74 -4.71
C ILE A 213 -0.31 -30.26 -6.03
N TYR A 214 0.32 -29.08 -6.05
CA TYR A 214 0.97 -28.55 -7.25
C TYR A 214 2.14 -29.43 -7.72
N GLN A 215 2.88 -30.04 -6.79
CA GLN A 215 3.93 -31.00 -7.12
C GLN A 215 3.39 -32.33 -7.67
N ASP A 216 2.11 -32.66 -7.45
CA ASP A 216 1.46 -33.82 -8.07
C ASP A 216 0.84 -33.47 -9.43
N LEU A 217 0.48 -32.20 -9.69
CA LEU A 217 0.02 -31.76 -11.02
C LEU A 217 1.08 -31.94 -12.13
N ILE A 218 2.36 -31.94 -11.76
CA ILE A 218 3.46 -32.16 -12.71
C ILE A 218 3.75 -33.64 -12.95
N ARG A 219 3.02 -34.54 -12.28
CA ARG A 219 3.20 -35.99 -12.39
C ARG A 219 2.47 -36.51 -13.62
N LYS A 220 2.99 -37.56 -14.26
CA LYS A 220 2.29 -38.20 -15.37
C LYS A 220 1.00 -38.87 -14.87
N PRO A 221 -0.10 -38.91 -15.66
CA PRO A 221 -1.38 -39.48 -15.24
C PRO A 221 -1.25 -40.89 -14.64
N ASP A 222 -0.48 -41.77 -15.29
CA ASP A 222 -0.34 -43.18 -14.91
C ASP A 222 0.78 -43.47 -13.89
N GLU A 223 1.56 -42.45 -13.51
CA GLU A 223 2.61 -42.63 -12.50
C GLU A 223 1.96 -42.83 -11.12
N PRO A 224 2.32 -43.86 -10.33
CA PRO A 224 1.77 -44.00 -8.99
C PRO A 224 2.31 -42.91 -8.05
N ARG A 225 1.47 -42.42 -7.12
CA ARG A 225 1.94 -41.53 -6.05
C ARG A 225 3.01 -42.24 -5.22
N SER A 226 4.14 -41.57 -4.98
CA SER A 226 5.21 -42.18 -4.20
C SER A 226 4.75 -42.45 -2.75
N GLN A 227 5.23 -43.56 -2.18
CA GLN A 227 4.92 -43.91 -0.80
C GLN A 227 5.35 -42.80 0.18
N GLY A 228 6.48 -42.15 -0.10
CA GLY A 228 6.97 -40.99 0.67
C GLY A 228 6.07 -39.75 0.57
N PHE A 229 5.45 -39.50 -0.59
CA PHE A 229 4.49 -38.40 -0.75
C PHE A 229 3.25 -38.64 0.12
N ASN A 230 2.66 -39.84 0.04
CA ASN A 230 1.50 -40.21 0.85
C ASN A 230 1.81 -40.15 2.34
N ALA A 231 2.96 -40.70 2.77
CA ALA A 231 3.39 -40.68 4.16
C ALA A 231 3.59 -39.25 4.68
N SER A 232 4.18 -38.35 3.88
CA SER A 232 4.34 -36.93 4.24
C SER A 232 3.00 -36.22 4.39
N LEU A 233 2.08 -36.45 3.46
CA LEU A 233 0.77 -35.82 3.42
C LEU A 233 -0.06 -36.16 4.67
N TYR A 234 -0.24 -37.45 4.94
CA TYR A 234 -1.06 -37.94 6.04
C TYR A 234 -0.34 -37.86 7.39
N GLY A 235 0.97 -38.13 7.43
CA GLY A 235 1.74 -38.26 8.66
C GLY A 235 2.34 -36.96 9.19
N ALA A 236 2.56 -35.95 8.35
CA ALA A 236 3.23 -34.71 8.75
C ALA A 236 2.47 -33.44 8.42
N VAL A 237 1.89 -33.32 7.22
CA VAL A 237 1.24 -32.08 6.78
C VAL A 237 -0.13 -31.92 7.44
N LEU A 238 -0.99 -32.93 7.36
CA LEU A 238 -2.34 -32.83 7.91
C LEU A 238 -2.38 -32.58 9.42
N PRO A 239 -1.58 -33.27 10.27
CA PRO A 239 -1.51 -32.95 11.70
C PRO A 239 -1.08 -31.51 11.97
N LYS A 240 -0.09 -30.99 11.21
CA LYS A 240 0.36 -29.59 11.37
C LYS A 240 -0.74 -28.58 11.05
N ILE A 241 -1.56 -28.83 10.03
CA ILE A 241 -2.70 -27.97 9.71
C ILE A 241 -3.69 -27.94 10.88
N LEU A 242 -4.01 -29.12 11.44
CA LEU A 242 -4.90 -29.24 12.59
C LEU A 242 -4.33 -28.53 13.83
N ASP A 243 -3.03 -28.58 14.03
CA ASP A 243 -2.35 -27.87 15.11
C ASP A 243 -2.39 -26.35 14.88
N GLU A 244 -2.12 -25.87 13.66
CA GLU A 244 -2.16 -24.44 13.31
C GLU A 244 -3.52 -23.80 13.60
N ILE A 245 -4.61 -24.48 13.24
CA ILE A 245 -5.97 -24.04 13.53
C ILE A 245 -6.15 -23.78 15.03
N ARG A 246 -5.55 -24.61 15.89
CA ARG A 246 -5.65 -24.48 17.34
C ARG A 246 -4.75 -23.37 17.87
N PHE A 247 -3.53 -23.25 17.34
CA PHE A 247 -2.53 -22.40 17.97
C PHE A 247 -2.42 -21.00 17.41
N PHE A 248 -2.96 -20.68 16.22
CA PHE A 248 -2.85 -19.31 15.70
C PHE A 248 -3.49 -18.28 16.63
N HIS A 249 -4.58 -18.63 17.31
CA HIS A 249 -5.23 -17.75 18.29
C HIS A 249 -4.33 -17.35 19.48
N ASN A 250 -3.26 -18.11 19.74
CA ASN A 250 -2.28 -17.83 20.80
C ASN A 250 -1.32 -16.69 20.46
N TYR A 251 -1.23 -16.29 19.19
CA TYR A 251 -0.44 -15.14 18.79
C TYR A 251 -1.31 -13.88 18.78
N ALA A 252 -0.78 -12.78 19.35
CA ALA A 252 -1.52 -11.52 19.45
C ALA A 252 -1.59 -10.77 18.12
N HIS A 253 -0.47 -10.76 17.38
CA HIS A 253 -0.36 -10.11 16.07
C HIS A 253 0.37 -11.01 15.07
N HIS A 254 -0.21 -11.13 13.88
CA HIS A 254 0.28 -11.91 12.76
C HIS A 254 0.69 -10.96 11.64
N ILE A 255 1.94 -11.06 11.21
CA ILE A 255 2.46 -10.37 10.04
C ILE A 255 2.47 -11.37 8.89
N ALA A 256 1.62 -11.11 7.90
CA ALA A 256 1.56 -11.84 6.65
C ALA A 256 2.48 -11.17 5.64
N ILE A 257 3.38 -11.94 5.03
CA ILE A 257 4.30 -11.36 4.06
C ILE A 257 3.64 -11.04 2.72
N SER A 258 2.47 -11.62 2.40
CA SER A 258 1.73 -11.40 1.13
C SER A 258 0.24 -11.20 1.35
N ASP A 259 -0.45 -10.60 0.38
CA ASP A 259 -1.91 -10.43 0.42
C ASP A 259 -2.63 -11.77 0.59
N SER A 260 -2.20 -12.78 -0.18
CA SER A 260 -2.78 -14.13 -0.15
C SER A 260 -2.59 -14.81 1.21
N CYS A 261 -1.45 -14.59 1.87
CA CYS A 261 -1.21 -15.11 3.22
C CYS A 261 -2.11 -14.38 4.24
N GLY A 262 -2.28 -13.06 4.09
CA GLY A 262 -3.18 -12.27 4.94
C GLY A 262 -4.63 -12.71 4.82
N GLU A 263 -5.11 -12.94 3.60
CA GLU A 263 -6.44 -13.52 3.33
C GLU A 263 -6.56 -14.92 3.91
N MET A 264 -5.54 -15.77 3.79
CA MET A 264 -5.61 -17.10 4.40
C MET A 264 -5.75 -17.02 5.92
N LEU A 265 -4.96 -16.18 6.57
CA LEU A 265 -5.03 -15.98 8.02
C LEU A 265 -6.40 -15.43 8.46
N ARG A 266 -6.96 -14.45 7.73
CA ARG A 266 -8.27 -13.85 8.07
C ARG A 266 -9.45 -14.73 7.69
N ASP A 267 -9.48 -15.24 6.47
CA ASP A 267 -10.69 -15.78 5.85
C ASP A 267 -10.75 -17.31 5.96
N VAL A 268 -9.59 -17.99 6.08
CA VAL A 268 -9.53 -19.45 6.25
C VAL A 268 -9.32 -19.82 7.71
N TYR A 269 -8.32 -19.22 8.35
CA TYR A 269 -8.04 -19.46 9.77
C TYR A 269 -8.87 -18.57 10.72
N GLN A 270 -9.73 -17.69 10.18
CA GLN A 270 -10.71 -16.90 10.94
C GLN A 270 -10.06 -16.06 12.06
N ILE A 271 -8.84 -15.55 11.81
CA ILE A 271 -8.15 -14.67 12.73
C ILE A 271 -8.74 -13.25 12.61
N PRO A 272 -9.08 -12.58 13.71
CA PRO A 272 -9.65 -11.23 13.68
C PRO A 272 -8.78 -10.26 12.88
N GLU A 273 -9.40 -9.45 12.01
CA GLU A 273 -8.71 -8.52 11.10
C GLU A 273 -7.67 -7.62 11.80
N LYS A 274 -8.01 -7.07 12.96
CA LYS A 274 -7.11 -6.25 13.80
C LYS A 274 -5.82 -6.95 14.25
N ARG A 275 -5.73 -8.27 14.13
CA ARG A 275 -4.56 -9.09 14.47
C ARG A 275 -3.76 -9.51 13.24
N VAL A 276 -4.21 -9.24 12.01
CA VAL A 276 -3.53 -9.65 10.78
C VAL A 276 -3.06 -8.43 10.02
N HIS A 277 -1.74 -8.30 9.90
CA HIS A 277 -1.06 -7.19 9.26
C HIS A 277 -0.35 -7.68 8.00
N VAL A 278 -0.67 -7.16 6.83
CA VAL A 278 0.08 -7.50 5.61
C VAL A 278 1.25 -6.54 5.46
N ILE A 279 2.47 -7.05 5.57
CA ILE A 279 3.71 -6.29 5.41
C ILE A 279 4.59 -7.06 4.42
N LEU A 280 4.70 -6.53 3.20
CA LEU A 280 5.49 -7.15 2.16
C LEU A 280 6.98 -7.16 2.54
N ASN A 281 7.67 -8.22 2.12
CA ASN A 281 9.11 -8.32 2.31
C ASN A 281 9.82 -7.21 1.53
N GLY A 282 10.83 -6.60 2.18
CA GLY A 282 11.75 -5.67 1.53
C GLY A 282 13.08 -6.33 1.15
N VAL A 283 13.81 -5.68 0.26
CA VAL A 283 15.16 -6.02 -0.18
C VAL A 283 16.06 -4.78 -0.08
N ASP A 284 17.34 -4.97 0.24
CA ASP A 284 18.31 -3.86 0.33
C ASP A 284 18.63 -3.31 -1.06
N GLU A 285 18.23 -2.06 -1.32
CA GLU A 285 18.43 -1.38 -2.61
C GLU A 285 19.92 -1.25 -2.98
N ASN A 286 20.80 -1.06 -1.99
CA ASN A 286 22.24 -0.92 -2.22
C ASN A 286 22.88 -2.22 -2.74
N GLY A 287 22.14 -3.34 -2.63
CA GLY A 287 22.50 -4.63 -3.15
C GLY A 287 22.30 -4.78 -4.66
N PHE A 288 21.25 -4.20 -5.23
CA PHE A 288 20.74 -4.64 -6.54
C PHE A 288 20.43 -3.45 -7.45
N THR A 289 21.30 -3.24 -8.44
CA THR A 289 21.14 -2.19 -9.45
C THR A 289 21.61 -2.68 -10.82
N SER A 290 21.07 -2.08 -11.88
CA SER A 290 21.49 -2.34 -13.25
C SER A 290 22.89 -1.74 -13.50
N ASP A 291 23.82 -2.58 -13.91
CA ASP A 291 25.21 -2.25 -14.23
C ASP A 291 25.66 -3.01 -15.49
N LYS A 292 25.91 -2.23 -16.56
CA LYS A 292 26.33 -2.75 -17.86
C LYS A 292 27.74 -3.36 -17.83
N LYS A 293 28.65 -2.84 -17.00
CA LYS A 293 30.01 -3.37 -16.87
C LYS A 293 29.99 -4.73 -16.18
N LEU A 294 29.22 -4.86 -15.10
CA LEU A 294 29.04 -6.15 -14.42
C LEU A 294 28.43 -7.19 -15.35
N ARG A 295 27.46 -6.81 -16.19
CA ARG A 295 26.90 -7.68 -17.22
C ARG A 295 27.97 -8.22 -18.17
N THR A 296 28.76 -7.34 -18.78
CA THR A 296 29.82 -7.74 -19.73
C THR A 296 30.85 -8.65 -19.08
N LEU A 297 31.33 -8.28 -17.88
CA LEU A 297 32.28 -9.09 -17.12
C LEU A 297 31.73 -10.49 -16.82
N PHE A 298 30.47 -10.55 -16.37
CA PHE A 298 29.82 -11.81 -16.02
C PHE A 298 29.61 -12.71 -17.24
N ARG A 299 29.13 -12.16 -18.36
CA ARG A 299 28.95 -12.91 -19.61
C ARG A 299 30.26 -13.43 -20.17
N SER A 300 31.30 -12.60 -20.19
CA SER A 300 32.64 -12.99 -20.63
C SER A 300 33.21 -14.14 -19.78
N LYS A 301 33.06 -14.07 -18.45
CA LYS A 301 33.50 -15.14 -17.53
C LYS A 301 32.84 -16.49 -17.82
N LEU A 302 31.60 -16.49 -18.30
CA LEU A 302 30.84 -17.70 -18.61
C LEU A 302 30.89 -18.12 -20.09
N GLY A 303 31.61 -17.39 -20.94
CA GLY A 303 31.64 -17.65 -22.39
C GLY A 303 30.28 -17.40 -23.08
N LEU A 304 29.41 -16.59 -22.48
CA LEU A 304 28.10 -16.26 -23.05
C LEU A 304 28.26 -15.23 -24.18
N PRO A 305 27.61 -15.42 -25.34
CA PRO A 305 27.70 -14.44 -26.42
C PRO A 305 27.12 -13.07 -26.03
N GLU A 306 27.79 -11.99 -26.42
CA GLU A 306 27.32 -10.61 -26.18
C GLU A 306 26.42 -10.03 -27.29
N ASN A 307 26.13 -10.81 -28.34
CA ASN A 307 25.28 -10.34 -29.43
C ASN A 307 23.82 -10.07 -28.97
N SER A 308 23.14 -9.13 -29.62
CA SER A 308 21.76 -8.71 -29.28
C SER A 308 20.71 -9.79 -29.55
N SER A 309 21.01 -10.79 -30.38
CA SER A 309 20.16 -11.95 -30.60
C SER A 309 20.22 -12.98 -29.47
N THR A 310 21.22 -12.94 -28.60
CA THR A 310 21.37 -13.91 -27.50
C THR A 310 20.46 -13.54 -26.34
N ILE A 311 19.68 -14.51 -25.87
CA ILE A 311 18.81 -14.36 -24.70
C ILE A 311 19.30 -15.27 -23.59
N VAL A 312 19.58 -14.68 -22.42
CA VAL A 312 20.06 -15.41 -21.25
C VAL A 312 18.96 -15.44 -20.18
N LEU A 313 18.40 -16.63 -19.97
CA LEU A 313 17.47 -16.91 -18.88
C LEU A 313 18.26 -17.16 -17.59
N GLY A 314 17.77 -16.66 -16.46
CA GLY A 314 18.40 -16.87 -15.16
C GLY A 314 17.46 -17.50 -14.16
N ALA A 315 17.90 -18.50 -13.40
CA ALA A 315 17.18 -19.01 -12.23
C ALA A 315 18.09 -19.02 -11.01
N ALA A 316 17.61 -18.53 -9.86
CA ALA A 316 18.37 -18.48 -8.62
C ALA A 316 17.59 -19.03 -7.43
N GLY A 317 18.24 -19.86 -6.61
CA GLY A 317 17.68 -20.42 -5.38
C GLY A 317 18.16 -21.84 -5.09
N ARG A 318 17.58 -22.50 -4.09
CA ARG A 318 17.89 -23.91 -3.80
C ARG A 318 17.41 -24.79 -4.97
N LEU A 319 18.29 -25.68 -5.46
CA LEU A 319 18.01 -26.51 -6.63
C LEU A 319 17.24 -27.79 -6.26
N VAL A 320 16.02 -27.61 -5.74
CA VAL A 320 15.14 -28.66 -5.20
C VAL A 320 13.78 -28.71 -5.92
N LYS A 321 13.07 -29.83 -5.80
CA LYS A 321 11.81 -30.07 -6.53
C LYS A 321 10.75 -28.98 -6.30
N ASP A 322 10.58 -28.51 -5.06
CA ASP A 322 9.58 -27.50 -4.70
C ASP A 322 9.89 -26.11 -5.28
N LYS A 323 11.13 -25.86 -5.74
CA LYS A 323 11.52 -24.68 -6.50
C LYS A 323 11.27 -24.80 -8.00
N GLY A 324 10.71 -25.92 -8.46
CA GLY A 324 10.25 -26.12 -9.84
C GLY A 324 11.35 -26.35 -10.86
N HIS A 325 12.54 -26.76 -10.42
CA HIS A 325 13.61 -27.19 -11.32
C HIS A 325 13.22 -28.32 -12.29
N PRO A 326 12.36 -29.31 -11.94
CA PRO A 326 11.86 -30.25 -12.95
C PRO A 326 11.15 -29.57 -14.12
N LEU A 327 10.28 -28.59 -13.82
CA LEU A 327 9.55 -27.85 -14.86
C LEU A 327 10.51 -27.05 -15.75
N LEU A 328 11.43 -26.31 -15.12
CA LEU A 328 12.41 -25.51 -15.85
C LEU A 328 13.34 -26.36 -16.70
N PHE A 329 13.79 -27.50 -16.18
CA PHE A 329 14.62 -28.44 -16.93
C PHE A 329 13.91 -28.93 -18.19
N GLU A 330 12.69 -29.45 -18.06
CA GLU A 330 11.94 -30.00 -19.20
C GLU A 330 11.53 -28.93 -20.21
N ALA A 331 11.08 -27.76 -19.75
CA ALA A 331 10.71 -26.65 -20.63
C ALA A 331 11.92 -26.10 -21.38
N PHE A 332 13.06 -25.94 -20.71
CA PHE A 332 14.29 -25.47 -21.35
C PHE A 332 14.85 -26.49 -22.34
N ALA A 333 14.78 -27.80 -22.02
CA ALA A 333 15.18 -28.87 -22.93
C ALA A 333 14.37 -28.86 -24.24
N LYS A 334 13.07 -28.53 -24.19
CA LYS A 334 12.24 -28.34 -25.39
C LYS A 334 12.62 -27.06 -26.14
N LEU A 335 12.83 -25.97 -25.42
CA LEU A 335 13.14 -24.66 -26.00
C LEU A 335 14.42 -24.68 -26.85
N ILE A 336 15.49 -25.30 -26.35
CA ILE A 336 16.80 -25.32 -27.03
C ILE A 336 16.84 -26.21 -28.29
N GLN A 337 15.83 -27.05 -28.52
CA GLN A 337 15.69 -27.79 -29.78
C GLN A 337 15.31 -26.86 -30.94
N THR A 338 14.62 -25.77 -30.63
CA THR A 338 14.11 -24.80 -31.62
C THR A 338 14.97 -23.54 -31.68
N TYR A 339 15.49 -23.08 -30.54
CA TYR A 339 16.21 -21.81 -30.42
C TYR A 339 17.66 -22.00 -29.98
N SER A 340 18.60 -21.85 -30.92
CA SER A 340 20.03 -22.03 -30.68
C SER A 340 20.70 -20.81 -29.99
N ASN A 341 20.02 -19.68 -29.92
CA ASN A 341 20.50 -18.41 -29.35
C ASN A 341 20.09 -18.20 -27.87
N VAL A 342 19.51 -19.21 -27.22
CA VAL A 342 19.04 -19.10 -25.82
C VAL A 342 19.96 -19.88 -24.89
N TYR A 343 20.30 -19.26 -23.76
CA TYR A 343 21.15 -19.83 -22.72
C TYR A 343 20.44 -19.78 -21.37
N LEU A 344 20.75 -20.72 -20.48
CA LEU A 344 20.25 -20.75 -19.11
C LEU A 344 21.40 -20.67 -18.11
N VAL A 345 21.31 -19.74 -17.17
CA VAL A 345 22.24 -19.62 -16.05
C VAL A 345 21.51 -19.97 -14.76
N VAL A 346 22.01 -20.96 -14.04
CA VAL A 346 21.41 -21.46 -12.80
C VAL A 346 22.35 -21.19 -11.63
N ALA A 347 21.88 -20.38 -10.69
CA ALA A 347 22.58 -20.06 -9.44
C ALA A 347 21.93 -20.77 -8.25
N GLY A 348 22.74 -21.50 -7.49
CA GLY A 348 22.33 -22.25 -6.31
C GLY A 348 22.91 -23.66 -6.27
N SER A 349 22.57 -24.39 -5.21
CA SER A 349 23.01 -25.77 -5.00
C SER A 349 21.83 -26.67 -4.66
N GLY A 350 21.93 -27.95 -5.03
CA GLY A 350 20.93 -28.97 -4.72
C GLY A 350 20.93 -30.14 -5.72
N PRO A 351 20.05 -31.13 -5.52
CA PRO A 351 20.04 -32.36 -6.32
C PRO A 351 19.87 -32.15 -7.84
N TRP A 352 19.28 -31.05 -8.26
CA TRP A 352 19.05 -30.74 -9.68
C TRP A 352 20.28 -30.23 -10.43
N GLU A 353 21.36 -29.89 -9.73
CA GLU A 353 22.62 -29.45 -10.34
C GLU A 353 23.12 -30.43 -11.41
N GLN A 354 23.17 -31.72 -11.08
CA GLN A 354 23.70 -32.73 -12.00
C GLN A 354 22.79 -32.93 -13.21
N ARG A 355 21.47 -32.81 -13.04
CA ARG A 355 20.52 -32.92 -14.14
C ARG A 355 20.75 -31.81 -15.17
N TYR A 356 20.95 -30.57 -14.74
CA TYR A 356 21.20 -29.45 -15.66
C TYR A 356 22.42 -29.65 -16.57
N LYS A 357 23.43 -30.42 -16.14
CA LYS A 357 24.61 -30.74 -16.98
C LYS A 357 24.25 -31.60 -18.19
N GLU A 358 23.15 -32.35 -18.13
CA GLU A 358 22.65 -33.16 -19.25
C GLU A 358 22.21 -32.30 -20.45
N LEU A 359 21.93 -31.01 -20.25
CA LEU A 359 21.51 -30.08 -21.32
C LEU A 359 22.70 -29.43 -22.06
N GLY A 360 23.94 -29.81 -21.72
CA GLY A 360 25.15 -29.40 -22.44
C GLY A 360 25.54 -27.93 -22.28
N GLU A 361 26.24 -27.40 -23.29
CA GLU A 361 26.92 -26.09 -23.25
C GLU A 361 25.97 -24.88 -23.16
N LYS A 362 24.65 -25.09 -23.34
CA LYS A 362 23.64 -24.02 -23.23
C LYS A 362 23.26 -23.71 -21.78
N VAL A 363 23.77 -24.48 -20.81
CA VAL A 363 23.48 -24.27 -19.40
C VAL A 363 24.76 -24.03 -18.60
N SER A 364 24.81 -22.92 -17.87
CA SER A 364 25.87 -22.62 -16.91
C SER A 364 25.34 -22.76 -15.48
N ILE A 365 26.00 -23.56 -14.66
CA ILE A 365 25.62 -23.78 -13.26
C ILE A 365 26.70 -23.18 -12.37
N LEU A 366 26.32 -22.29 -11.46
CA LEU A 366 27.27 -21.46 -10.74
C LEU A 366 27.53 -21.92 -9.30
N GLY A 367 26.77 -22.90 -8.82
CA GLY A 367 26.71 -23.19 -7.39
C GLY A 367 26.07 -22.04 -6.61
N SER A 368 26.19 -22.10 -5.29
CA SER A 368 25.65 -21.04 -4.43
C SER A 368 26.50 -19.77 -4.53
N LEU A 369 25.84 -18.62 -4.64
CA LEU A 369 26.47 -17.32 -4.87
C LEU A 369 26.38 -16.45 -3.62
N ASN A 370 27.46 -15.74 -3.30
CA ASN A 370 27.44 -14.70 -2.28
C ASN A 370 26.71 -13.43 -2.78
N PRO A 371 26.38 -12.45 -1.91
CA PRO A 371 25.64 -11.25 -2.31
C PRO A 371 26.25 -10.45 -3.46
N ASN A 372 27.59 -10.37 -3.56
CA ASN A 372 28.26 -9.65 -4.65
C ASN A 372 28.19 -10.41 -5.98
N GLU A 373 28.32 -11.73 -5.94
CA GLU A 373 28.19 -12.58 -7.12
C GLU A 373 26.75 -12.61 -7.63
N LEU A 374 25.76 -12.57 -6.74
CA LEU A 374 24.35 -12.42 -7.10
C LEU A 374 24.10 -11.14 -7.91
N LYS A 375 24.81 -10.03 -7.63
CA LYS A 375 24.72 -8.80 -8.44
C LYS A 375 25.17 -9.05 -9.87
N GLY A 376 26.30 -9.75 -10.03
CA GLY A 376 26.83 -10.15 -11.34
C GLY A 376 25.85 -11.04 -12.09
N PHE A 377 25.29 -12.05 -11.39
CA PHE A 377 24.27 -12.95 -11.93
C PHE A 377 23.05 -12.19 -12.45
N TYR A 378 22.41 -11.37 -11.61
CA TYR A 378 21.22 -10.65 -12.05
C TYR A 378 21.54 -9.69 -13.19
N ASN A 379 22.70 -9.05 -13.23
CA ASN A 379 23.07 -8.17 -14.34
C ASN A 379 23.38 -8.92 -15.65
N GLY A 380 23.93 -10.13 -15.54
CA GLY A 380 24.31 -10.99 -16.66
C GLY A 380 23.13 -11.55 -17.47
N ILE A 381 21.97 -11.69 -16.85
CA ILE A 381 20.77 -12.29 -17.46
C ILE A 381 19.88 -11.24 -18.15
N ASP A 382 18.98 -11.71 -19.00
CA ASP A 382 17.96 -10.90 -19.70
C ASP A 382 16.57 -11.09 -19.11
N LEU A 383 16.27 -12.28 -18.58
CA LEU A 383 14.98 -12.63 -17.99
C LEU A 383 15.19 -13.55 -16.80
N PHE A 384 14.59 -13.23 -15.66
CA PHE A 384 14.65 -14.07 -14.47
C PHE A 384 13.46 -15.02 -14.43
N VAL A 385 13.71 -16.32 -14.23
CA VAL A 385 12.69 -17.37 -14.17
C VAL A 385 12.55 -17.88 -12.74
N ASN A 386 11.35 -17.75 -12.18
CA ASN A 386 10.96 -18.30 -10.89
C ASN A 386 9.86 -19.37 -11.09
N PRO A 387 10.24 -20.64 -11.30
CA PRO A 387 9.30 -21.72 -11.56
C PRO A 387 8.76 -22.38 -10.29
N THR A 388 8.76 -21.66 -9.16
CA THR A 388 8.41 -22.20 -7.85
C THR A 388 7.10 -23.00 -7.89
N LEU A 389 7.06 -24.10 -7.13
CA LEU A 389 5.85 -24.89 -6.87
C LEU A 389 5.29 -24.60 -5.48
N ARG A 390 5.74 -23.49 -4.86
CA ARG A 390 5.30 -23.05 -3.53
C ARG A 390 4.39 -21.83 -3.67
N PRO A 391 3.08 -21.97 -3.42
CA PRO A 391 2.12 -20.87 -3.49
C PRO A 391 2.36 -19.77 -2.44
N GLN A 392 3.18 -20.05 -1.43
CA GLN A 392 3.43 -19.21 -0.25
C GLN A 392 4.53 -18.17 -0.48
N GLY A 393 5.36 -18.39 -1.49
CA GLY A 393 6.66 -17.75 -1.59
C GLY A 393 6.58 -16.36 -2.21
N LEU A 394 6.73 -15.32 -1.39
CA LEU A 394 7.37 -14.10 -1.87
C LEU A 394 8.88 -14.33 -1.89
N ASP A 395 9.31 -15.06 -2.90
CA ASP A 395 10.71 -15.32 -3.14
C ASP A 395 11.42 -13.98 -3.34
N LEU A 396 12.34 -13.65 -2.43
CA LEU A 396 13.12 -12.41 -2.50
C LEU A 396 13.83 -12.27 -3.85
N THR A 397 14.17 -13.38 -4.51
CA THR A 397 14.83 -13.40 -5.81
C THR A 397 14.02 -12.73 -6.93
N LEU A 398 12.69 -12.72 -6.83
CA LEU A 398 11.85 -11.94 -7.75
C LEU A 398 12.09 -10.44 -7.57
N MET A 399 12.09 -9.96 -6.32
CA MET A 399 12.31 -8.53 -6.02
C MET A 399 13.76 -8.10 -6.33
N GLU A 400 14.73 -8.96 -6.04
CA GLU A 400 16.15 -8.74 -6.39
C GLU A 400 16.36 -8.64 -7.92
N ALA A 401 15.74 -9.52 -8.70
CA ALA A 401 15.77 -9.48 -10.16
C ALA A 401 15.10 -8.19 -10.69
N MET A 402 13.93 -7.84 -10.16
CA MET A 402 13.22 -6.64 -10.54
C MET A 402 14.03 -5.37 -10.24
N LEU A 403 14.62 -5.24 -9.04
CA LEU A 403 15.52 -4.13 -8.69
C LEU A 403 16.76 -4.04 -9.59
N SER A 404 17.26 -5.19 -10.04
CA SER A 404 18.36 -5.28 -11.02
C SER A 404 17.93 -4.93 -12.45
N GLY A 405 16.68 -4.54 -12.65
CA GLY A 405 16.13 -4.16 -13.94
C GLY A 405 15.86 -5.34 -14.86
N LYS A 406 15.48 -6.49 -14.29
CA LYS A 406 15.17 -7.70 -15.07
C LYS A 406 13.67 -7.98 -15.07
N PRO A 407 13.06 -8.25 -16.24
CA PRO A 407 11.73 -8.83 -16.28
C PRO A 407 11.74 -10.18 -15.59
N VAL A 408 10.56 -10.61 -15.14
CA VAL A 408 10.38 -11.86 -14.41
C VAL A 408 9.39 -12.78 -15.11
N MET A 409 9.69 -14.07 -15.11
CA MET A 409 8.81 -15.15 -15.54
C MET A 409 8.48 -16.00 -14.33
N ALA A 410 7.25 -15.96 -13.83
CA ALA A 410 6.90 -16.57 -12.55
C ALA A 410 5.65 -17.47 -12.60
N SER A 411 5.62 -18.48 -11.73
CA SER A 411 4.43 -19.31 -11.52
C SER A 411 3.23 -18.45 -11.10
N ARG A 412 2.07 -18.69 -11.71
CA ARG A 412 0.84 -17.89 -11.53
C ARG A 412 0.10 -18.22 -10.24
N TYR A 413 0.73 -17.95 -9.11
CA TYR A 413 0.12 -18.02 -7.78
C TYR A 413 -0.40 -16.67 -7.32
N ALA A 414 -1.42 -16.67 -6.45
CA ALA A 414 -2.04 -15.45 -5.94
C ALA A 414 -1.05 -14.57 -5.17
N SER A 415 -0.19 -15.17 -4.34
CA SER A 415 0.88 -14.46 -3.60
C SER A 415 1.81 -13.67 -4.51
N ILE A 416 2.22 -14.24 -5.64
CA ILE A 416 3.11 -13.61 -6.62
C ILE A 416 2.36 -12.62 -7.49
N LYS A 417 1.22 -13.03 -8.09
CA LYS A 417 0.43 -12.20 -9.02
C LYS A 417 -0.14 -10.95 -8.34
N ARG A 418 -0.55 -11.05 -7.08
CA ARG A 418 -1.20 -9.93 -6.38
C ARG A 418 -0.20 -9.02 -5.68
N SER A 419 0.94 -9.54 -5.22
CA SER A 419 1.90 -8.75 -4.45
C SER A 419 3.15 -8.31 -5.23
N ILE A 420 3.62 -9.11 -6.20
CA ILE A 420 4.87 -8.84 -6.95
C ILE A 420 4.60 -8.53 -8.43
N VAL A 421 4.09 -9.50 -9.18
CA VAL A 421 3.87 -9.39 -10.64
C VAL A 421 2.45 -8.93 -10.91
N VAL A 422 2.22 -7.65 -10.60
CA VAL A 422 0.88 -7.03 -10.56
C VAL A 422 0.49 -6.34 -11.86
N ASN A 423 1.43 -6.31 -12.82
CA ASN A 423 1.27 -5.77 -14.15
C ASN A 423 1.96 -6.71 -15.14
N ASP A 424 1.27 -7.04 -16.23
CA ASP A 424 1.81 -7.91 -17.28
C ASP A 424 3.03 -7.29 -17.98
N GLU A 425 3.29 -5.98 -17.82
CA GLU A 425 4.51 -5.31 -18.28
C GLU A 425 5.77 -5.74 -17.53
N PHE A 426 5.66 -6.39 -16.36
CA PHE A 426 6.82 -6.86 -15.59
C PHE A 426 7.41 -8.18 -16.10
N GLY A 427 6.69 -8.86 -17.00
CA GLY A 427 7.17 -10.07 -17.64
C GLY A 427 6.02 -11.06 -17.86
N PHE A 428 6.22 -12.33 -17.47
CA PHE A 428 5.36 -13.42 -17.88
C PHE A 428 4.90 -14.25 -16.68
N MET A 429 3.65 -14.69 -16.73
CA MET A 429 3.07 -15.55 -15.70
C MET A 429 2.56 -16.83 -16.35
N PHE A 430 2.84 -17.99 -15.76
CA PHE A 430 2.47 -19.28 -16.34
C PHE A 430 1.82 -20.20 -15.32
N ALA A 431 0.96 -21.11 -15.80
CA ALA A 431 0.49 -22.21 -14.96
C ALA A 431 1.68 -23.14 -14.65
N PRO A 432 1.82 -23.72 -13.44
CA PRO A 432 2.99 -24.49 -13.05
C PRO A 432 3.04 -25.88 -13.72
N ASN A 433 3.18 -25.91 -15.05
CA ASN A 433 3.37 -27.07 -15.90
C ASN A 433 4.34 -26.75 -17.05
N VAL A 434 4.85 -27.78 -17.70
CA VAL A 434 5.91 -27.66 -18.71
C VAL A 434 5.41 -26.94 -19.95
N GLU A 435 4.19 -27.24 -20.38
CA GLU A 435 3.59 -26.70 -21.61
C GLU A 435 3.44 -25.18 -21.50
N ALA A 436 2.87 -24.68 -20.41
CA ALA A 436 2.68 -23.26 -20.18
C ALA A 436 4.02 -22.53 -20.01
N LEU A 437 4.99 -23.13 -19.29
CA LEU A 437 6.32 -22.54 -19.15
C LEU A 437 7.05 -22.45 -20.49
N THR A 438 6.98 -23.50 -21.30
CA THR A 438 7.58 -23.52 -22.65
C THR A 438 6.96 -22.44 -23.53
N ALA A 439 5.63 -22.36 -23.57
CA ALA A 439 4.93 -21.35 -24.36
C ALA A 439 5.33 -19.92 -23.98
N VAL A 440 5.42 -19.59 -22.68
CA VAL A 440 5.86 -18.24 -22.29
C VAL A 440 7.34 -17.99 -22.55
N MET A 441 8.19 -19.02 -22.50
CA MET A 441 9.61 -18.91 -22.92
C MET A 441 9.72 -18.58 -24.40
N GLU A 442 8.95 -19.24 -25.25
CA GLU A 442 8.91 -18.96 -26.69
C GLU A 442 8.44 -17.54 -26.99
N VAL A 443 7.39 -17.07 -26.29
CA VAL A 443 6.93 -15.67 -26.39
C VAL A 443 8.04 -14.70 -25.97
N ALA A 444 8.72 -14.96 -24.85
CA ALA A 444 9.81 -14.12 -24.38
C ALA A 444 10.99 -14.09 -25.36
N VAL A 445 11.28 -15.21 -26.02
CA VAL A 445 12.30 -15.30 -27.06
C VAL A 445 11.90 -14.49 -28.30
N ALA A 446 10.64 -14.60 -28.72
CA ALA A 446 10.10 -13.84 -29.84
C ALA A 446 10.07 -12.32 -29.59
N GLU A 447 9.86 -11.88 -28.34
CA GLU A 447 9.91 -10.46 -27.97
C GLU A 447 11.33 -9.86 -28.10
N GLY A 448 12.37 -10.68 -27.94
CA GLY A 448 13.76 -10.25 -28.09
C GLY A 448 14.29 -9.39 -26.94
N ALA A 449 15.62 -9.17 -26.93
CA ALA A 449 16.32 -8.54 -25.83
C ALA A 449 15.90 -7.09 -25.54
N GLU A 450 15.50 -6.32 -26.56
CA GLU A 450 15.09 -4.92 -26.40
C GLU A 450 13.79 -4.80 -25.62
N ARG A 451 12.77 -5.57 -25.99
CA ARG A 451 11.49 -5.58 -25.29
C ARG A 451 11.64 -6.11 -23.86
N LEU A 452 12.45 -7.14 -23.65
CA LEU A 452 12.77 -7.64 -22.32
C LEU A 452 13.47 -6.57 -21.46
N ALA A 453 14.41 -5.81 -22.03
CA ALA A 453 15.04 -4.70 -21.32
C ALA A 453 14.03 -3.61 -20.92
N GLU A 454 13.06 -3.31 -21.79
CA GLU A 454 11.99 -2.36 -21.48
C GLU A 454 11.13 -2.81 -20.29
N ARG A 455 10.70 -4.07 -20.31
CA ARG A 455 9.97 -4.68 -19.18
C ARG A 455 10.81 -4.61 -17.89
N GLY A 456 12.11 -4.88 -18.00
CA GLY A 456 13.06 -4.77 -16.91
C GLY A 456 13.15 -3.37 -16.29
N ARG A 457 13.11 -2.30 -17.10
CA ARG A 457 13.04 -0.92 -16.58
C ARG A 457 11.80 -0.71 -15.71
N LYS A 458 10.63 -1.12 -16.19
CA LYS A 458 9.36 -1.02 -15.44
C LYS A 458 9.39 -1.82 -14.14
N CYS A 459 10.00 -3.02 -14.15
CA CYS A 459 10.22 -3.82 -12.95
C CYS A 459 11.05 -3.06 -11.90
N LYS A 460 12.16 -2.43 -12.32
CA LYS A 460 13.05 -1.70 -11.41
C LYS A 460 12.34 -0.55 -10.73
N GLU A 461 11.60 0.23 -11.51
CA GLU A 461 10.84 1.37 -11.01
C GLU A 461 9.83 0.90 -9.96
N TYR A 462 9.06 -0.15 -10.25
CA TYR A 462 8.07 -0.71 -9.31
C TYR A 462 8.74 -1.25 -8.04
N ALA A 463 9.80 -2.05 -8.19
CA ALA A 463 10.44 -2.70 -7.06
C ALA A 463 11.13 -1.69 -6.13
N ALA A 464 11.70 -0.61 -6.69
CA ALA A 464 12.27 0.47 -5.93
C ALA A 464 11.23 1.19 -5.06
N GLU A 465 9.98 1.28 -5.52
CA GLU A 465 8.90 1.90 -4.76
C GLU A 465 8.28 0.98 -3.71
N MET A 466 8.06 -0.29 -4.06
CA MET A 466 7.28 -1.20 -3.23
C MET A 466 8.11 -2.03 -2.25
N PHE A 467 9.38 -2.30 -2.55
CA PHE A 467 10.19 -3.29 -1.84
C PHE A 467 11.46 -2.72 -1.22
N THR A 468 11.61 -1.39 -1.17
CA THR A 468 12.75 -0.73 -0.53
C THR A 468 12.28 0.12 0.65
N ALA A 469 13.12 0.22 1.69
CA ALA A 469 12.87 1.12 2.81
C ALA A 469 13.27 2.54 2.42
N ARG A 470 12.32 3.31 1.86
CA ARG A 470 12.50 4.73 1.53
C ARG A 470 11.65 5.61 2.42
N ASP A 471 12.10 6.85 2.61
CA ASP A 471 11.26 7.92 3.11
C ASP A 471 10.07 8.07 2.17
N PRO A 472 8.87 8.23 2.71
CA PRO A 472 7.70 8.25 1.87
C PRO A 472 7.61 9.53 1.06
N ASP A 473 7.55 9.38 -0.26
CA ASP A 473 7.21 10.47 -1.16
C ASP A 473 5.71 10.45 -1.49
N VAL A 474 5.19 11.65 -1.64
CA VAL A 474 3.80 12.01 -1.92
C VAL A 474 3.40 11.60 -3.35
N LEU A 475 2.12 11.20 -3.52
CA LEU A 475 1.60 10.58 -4.74
C LEU A 475 0.47 11.39 -5.37
N MET A 476 0.38 11.40 -6.70
CA MET A 476 -0.74 11.98 -7.47
C MET A 476 -1.64 10.92 -8.09
N VAL A 477 -2.96 11.16 -8.11
CA VAL A 477 -3.96 10.36 -8.82
C VAL A 477 -4.39 11.05 -10.13
N SER A 478 -4.20 10.42 -11.29
CA SER A 478 -4.76 10.89 -12.58
C SER A 478 -5.96 10.04 -13.02
N VAL A 479 -6.99 10.70 -13.56
CA VAL A 479 -8.15 10.08 -14.23
C VAL A 479 -8.54 10.89 -15.48
N PHE A 480 -7.83 10.79 -16.62
CA PHE A 480 -8.39 10.94 -18.00
C PHE A 480 -7.41 10.75 -19.18
N PRO A 481 -7.89 10.44 -20.42
CA PRO A 481 -8.19 11.49 -21.43
C PRO A 481 -9.40 11.25 -22.38
N HIS A 482 -10.05 12.33 -22.85
CA HIS A 482 -10.84 12.35 -24.09
C HIS A 482 -10.01 13.03 -25.19
N HIS A 483 -9.52 12.22 -26.12
CA HIS A 483 -9.68 12.36 -27.58
C HIS A 483 -9.18 11.11 -28.32
N VAL A 484 -9.22 9.94 -27.67
CA VAL A 484 -9.11 8.66 -28.36
C VAL A 484 -10.16 7.73 -27.76
N ILE A 485 -11.12 7.31 -28.58
CA ILE A 485 -11.91 6.11 -28.31
C ILE A 485 -10.92 4.95 -28.46
N ASN A 486 -10.19 4.61 -27.40
CA ASN A 486 -9.30 3.45 -27.35
C ASN A 486 -9.65 2.63 -26.09
N PRO A 487 -10.00 1.34 -26.20
CA PRO A 487 -10.34 0.47 -25.06
C PRO A 487 -9.20 0.17 -24.08
N THR A 488 -8.06 0.86 -24.16
CA THR A 488 -6.88 0.71 -23.28
C THR A 488 -6.72 1.82 -22.23
N ILE A 489 -7.70 2.71 -22.07
CA ILE A 489 -7.57 3.92 -21.24
C ILE A 489 -7.80 3.66 -19.74
N GLU A 490 -6.95 4.28 -18.93
CA GLU A 490 -6.54 3.85 -17.58
C GLU A 490 -7.12 4.76 -16.48
N SER A 491 -7.61 4.15 -15.39
CA SER A 491 -8.50 4.84 -14.43
C SER A 491 -7.85 5.39 -13.16
N LEU A 492 -6.69 4.86 -12.74
CA LEU A 492 -5.95 5.31 -11.56
C LEU A 492 -4.45 5.13 -11.82
N ARG A 493 -3.69 6.23 -11.74
CA ARG A 493 -2.22 6.20 -11.75
C ARG A 493 -1.65 6.84 -10.50
N THR A 494 -0.42 6.47 -10.16
CA THR A 494 0.35 7.03 -9.06
C THR A 494 1.66 7.60 -9.57
N LEU A 495 1.97 8.87 -9.31
CA LEU A 495 3.26 9.52 -9.63
C LEU A 495 4.04 9.82 -8.34
N GLN A 496 5.26 9.29 -8.20
CA GLN A 496 6.15 9.61 -7.07
C GLN A 496 6.79 11.00 -7.26
N LEU A 497 6.81 11.81 -6.19
CA LEU A 497 7.46 13.12 -6.19
C LEU A 497 8.97 13.03 -6.49
N GLY A 498 9.41 13.66 -7.58
CA GLY A 498 10.80 13.60 -8.03
C GLY A 498 11.13 12.44 -8.98
N SER A 499 10.14 11.61 -9.33
CA SER A 499 10.24 10.58 -10.37
C SER A 499 9.46 10.99 -11.62
N SER A 500 9.88 10.51 -12.80
CA SER A 500 9.11 10.59 -14.05
C SER A 500 8.18 9.39 -14.26
N SER A 501 8.26 8.39 -13.39
CA SER A 501 7.56 7.11 -13.53
C SER A 501 6.20 7.12 -12.86
N THR A 502 5.22 6.52 -13.52
CA THR A 502 3.85 6.38 -12.99
C THR A 502 3.42 4.92 -12.95
N PHE A 503 2.70 4.51 -11.91
CA PHE A 503 2.15 3.15 -11.80
C PHE A 503 0.65 3.17 -12.00
N LYS A 504 0.15 2.28 -12.87
CA LYS A 504 -1.28 2.05 -13.01
C LYS A 504 -1.76 1.17 -11.86
N ILE A 505 -2.86 1.57 -11.25
CA ILE A 505 -3.61 0.74 -10.31
C ILE A 505 -4.76 0.11 -11.10
N PRO A 506 -4.77 -1.21 -11.30
CA PRO A 506 -5.87 -1.88 -11.96
C PRO A 506 -7.14 -1.70 -11.13
N THR A 507 -8.23 -1.24 -11.76
CA THR A 507 -9.52 -1.15 -11.09
C THR A 507 -10.57 -2.02 -11.79
N PRO A 508 -11.46 -2.69 -11.04
CA PRO A 508 -12.48 -3.54 -11.63
C PRO A 508 -13.45 -2.81 -12.58
N TRP A 509 -13.65 -1.50 -12.38
CA TRP A 509 -14.58 -0.66 -13.16
C TRP A 509 -13.97 -0.10 -14.46
N GLU A 510 -12.72 -0.43 -14.81
CA GLU A 510 -12.15 -0.04 -16.11
C GLU A 510 -12.92 -0.61 -17.30
N LYS A 511 -13.57 -1.76 -17.12
CA LYS A 511 -14.37 -2.42 -18.17
C LYS A 511 -15.58 -1.60 -18.61
N ASP A 512 -16.06 -0.71 -17.75
CA ASP A 512 -17.30 0.03 -17.97
C ASP A 512 -17.08 1.31 -18.80
N ASN A 513 -15.82 1.63 -19.13
CA ASN A 513 -15.40 2.81 -19.90
C ASN A 513 -16.03 4.12 -19.40
N VAL A 514 -15.98 4.32 -18.07
CA VAL A 514 -16.63 5.43 -17.36
C VAL A 514 -15.61 6.44 -16.87
N LEU A 515 -15.88 7.73 -17.12
CA LEU A 515 -15.14 8.82 -16.50
C LEU A 515 -15.49 8.95 -15.02
N TYR A 516 -14.48 8.90 -14.15
CA TYR A 516 -14.62 9.22 -12.74
C TYR A 516 -13.85 10.50 -12.39
N LEU A 517 -14.49 11.40 -11.64
CA LEU A 517 -13.85 12.51 -10.96
C LEU A 517 -13.32 12.04 -9.60
N VAL A 518 -12.36 12.75 -9.01
CA VAL A 518 -11.81 12.45 -7.69
C VAL A 518 -12.03 13.62 -6.72
N SER A 519 -12.33 13.30 -5.47
CA SER A 519 -12.41 14.30 -4.39
C SER A 519 -11.05 15.00 -4.23
N HIS A 520 -11.02 16.33 -4.21
CA HIS A 520 -9.79 17.13 -4.13
C HIS A 520 -8.96 16.95 -2.84
N SER A 521 -9.44 16.14 -1.89
CA SER A 521 -8.71 15.72 -0.71
C SER A 521 -8.65 14.20 -0.67
N SER A 522 -7.48 13.67 -0.32
CA SER A 522 -7.38 12.32 0.24
C SER A 522 -7.54 12.40 1.76
N CYS A 523 -8.01 11.31 2.36
CA CYS A 523 -8.12 11.19 3.80
C CYS A 523 -7.56 9.84 4.23
N ASP A 524 -6.51 9.84 5.05
CA ASP A 524 -5.88 8.63 5.59
C ASP A 524 -5.49 7.59 4.53
N GLY A 525 -5.08 8.08 3.35
CA GLY A 525 -4.75 7.24 2.19
C GLY A 525 -5.94 6.56 1.53
N LEU A 526 -7.13 7.14 1.71
CA LEU A 526 -8.32 6.87 0.93
C LEU A 526 -8.61 8.04 0.00
N VAL A 527 -9.09 7.73 -1.20
CA VAL A 527 -9.61 8.70 -2.18
C VAL A 527 -11.02 8.32 -2.55
N CYS A 528 -11.87 9.31 -2.82
CA CYS A 528 -13.22 9.07 -3.30
C CYS A 528 -13.34 9.43 -4.77
N LEU A 529 -13.63 8.42 -5.59
CA LEU A 529 -13.98 8.54 -6.99
C LEU A 529 -15.48 8.69 -7.14
N TYR A 530 -15.94 9.57 -8.02
CA TYR A 530 -17.36 9.82 -8.20
C TYR A 530 -17.71 10.20 -9.64
N ASN A 531 -18.99 10.04 -9.96
CA ASN A 531 -19.57 10.51 -11.21
C ASN A 531 -20.93 11.15 -10.86
N HIS A 532 -21.46 12.04 -11.72
CA HIS A 532 -22.77 12.66 -11.52
C HIS A 532 -23.96 11.75 -11.86
N ASP A 533 -23.77 10.71 -12.68
CA ASP A 533 -24.86 9.83 -13.13
C ASP A 533 -24.60 8.33 -12.90
N LYS A 534 -23.48 7.99 -12.25
CA LYS A 534 -23.06 6.61 -11.96
C LYS A 534 -22.53 6.45 -10.52
N SER A 535 -22.59 5.21 -10.03
CA SER A 535 -22.05 4.83 -8.73
C SER A 535 -20.57 5.19 -8.60
N GLY A 536 -20.21 5.85 -7.50
CA GLY A 536 -18.82 6.18 -7.15
C GLY A 536 -18.12 5.06 -6.37
N TYR A 537 -16.88 5.31 -5.97
CA TYR A 537 -16.07 4.38 -5.18
C TYR A 537 -15.26 5.14 -4.12
N VAL A 538 -15.08 4.55 -2.94
CA VAL A 538 -13.94 4.90 -2.09
C VAL A 538 -12.87 3.85 -2.27
N VAL A 539 -11.64 4.28 -2.46
CA VAL A 539 -10.52 3.43 -2.86
C VAL A 539 -9.34 3.70 -1.95
N ASN A 540 -8.63 2.63 -1.57
CA ASN A 540 -7.26 2.70 -1.10
C ASN A 540 -6.31 2.29 -2.25
N PRO A 541 -5.68 3.25 -2.93
CA PRO A 541 -4.68 3.02 -3.96
C PRO A 541 -3.55 2.04 -3.56
N THR A 542 -3.07 2.11 -2.32
CA THR A 542 -1.97 1.26 -1.81
C THR A 542 -2.38 -0.19 -1.65
N THR A 543 -3.49 -0.47 -0.98
CA THR A 543 -3.93 -1.86 -0.71
C THR A 543 -4.81 -2.44 -1.82
N ARG A 544 -5.19 -1.62 -2.79
CA ARG A 544 -6.20 -1.93 -3.83
C ARG A 544 -7.58 -2.26 -3.27
N TRP A 545 -7.80 -2.01 -1.98
CA TRP A 545 -9.12 -2.10 -1.39
C TRP A 545 -10.02 -1.02 -2.01
N TYR A 546 -11.27 -1.37 -2.28
CA TYR A 546 -12.26 -0.41 -2.75
C TYR A 546 -13.65 -0.79 -2.26
N ARG A 547 -14.53 0.21 -2.19
CA ARG A 547 -15.93 0.05 -1.82
C ARG A 547 -16.83 0.89 -2.74
N PRO A 548 -17.78 0.27 -3.46
CA PRO A 548 -18.74 1.00 -4.27
C PRO A 548 -19.70 1.81 -3.40
N LEU A 549 -20.10 2.99 -3.89
CA LEU A 549 -21.12 3.84 -3.31
C LEU A 549 -22.41 3.70 -4.12
N PRO A 550 -23.56 3.37 -3.49
CA PRO A 550 -24.84 3.37 -4.18
C PRO A 550 -25.19 4.78 -4.69
N LEU A 551 -26.14 4.89 -5.62
CA LEU A 551 -26.60 6.19 -6.11
C LEU A 551 -27.32 6.97 -4.99
N CYS A 552 -26.90 8.22 -4.79
CA CYS A 552 -27.63 9.17 -3.95
C CYS A 552 -28.82 9.78 -4.70
N ASP A 553 -29.67 10.53 -4.01
CA ASP A 553 -30.87 11.11 -4.62
C ASP A 553 -30.52 12.25 -5.59
N TYR A 554 -29.44 13.00 -5.32
CA TYR A 554 -28.87 13.94 -6.29
C TYR A 554 -28.52 13.27 -7.62
N GLN A 555 -27.80 12.14 -7.60
CA GLN A 555 -27.41 11.45 -8.83
C GLN A 555 -28.61 10.86 -9.56
N LYS A 556 -29.61 10.32 -8.84
CA LYS A 556 -30.87 9.85 -9.46
C LYS A 556 -31.59 11.00 -10.17
N LEU A 557 -31.66 12.17 -9.53
CA LEU A 557 -32.25 13.36 -10.13
C LEU A 557 -31.50 13.82 -11.38
N MET A 558 -30.16 13.73 -11.38
CA MET A 558 -29.35 13.99 -12.57
C MET A 558 -29.66 13.01 -13.71
N ILE A 559 -29.84 11.73 -13.40
CA ILE A 559 -30.20 10.69 -14.38
C ILE A 559 -31.59 10.98 -14.97
N ASP A 560 -32.56 11.34 -14.14
CA ASP A 560 -33.94 11.61 -14.55
C ASP A 560 -34.05 12.86 -15.42
N LEU A 561 -33.28 13.90 -15.11
CA LEU A 561 -33.28 15.16 -15.86
C LEU A 561 -32.62 15.04 -17.25
N ARG A 562 -31.81 14.00 -17.51
CA ARG A 562 -31.15 13.72 -18.81
C ARG A 562 -30.55 15.01 -19.43
N ASP A 563 -30.80 15.24 -20.72
CA ASP A 563 -30.40 16.42 -21.47
C ASP A 563 -31.06 17.72 -20.98
N GLY A 564 -32.17 17.62 -20.24
CA GLY A 564 -32.87 18.76 -19.64
C GLY A 564 -32.02 19.48 -18.59
N TYR A 565 -31.13 18.77 -17.91
CA TYR A 565 -30.18 19.37 -16.96
C TYR A 565 -29.20 20.33 -17.66
N TYR A 566 -28.80 20.04 -18.90
CA TYR A 566 -27.89 20.91 -19.66
C TYR A 566 -28.52 22.27 -20.02
N LYS A 567 -29.85 22.40 -19.94
CA LYS A 567 -30.56 23.67 -20.16
C LYS A 567 -30.58 24.59 -18.93
N LEU A 568 -30.21 24.09 -17.73
CA LEU A 568 -30.25 24.83 -16.45
C LEU A 568 -29.00 25.70 -16.15
N LYS A 569 -28.28 26.19 -17.16
CA LYS A 569 -27.09 27.08 -16.98
C LYS A 569 -26.01 26.54 -16.00
N ARG A 570 -25.53 25.31 -16.27
CA ARG A 570 -24.22 24.73 -15.89
C ARG A 570 -23.70 24.99 -14.46
N LYS A 571 -24.07 24.15 -13.49
CA LYS A 571 -23.37 24.06 -12.19
C LYS A 571 -23.25 22.62 -11.70
N PHE A 572 -22.17 21.94 -12.12
CA PHE A 572 -21.80 20.64 -11.53
C PHE A 572 -21.16 20.88 -10.17
N PHE A 573 -21.76 20.33 -9.12
CA PHE A 573 -21.20 20.36 -7.76
C PHE A 573 -20.18 19.23 -7.60
N MET A 574 -19.20 19.41 -6.71
CA MET A 574 -18.15 18.41 -6.48
C MET A 574 -18.36 17.68 -5.15
N LEU A 575 -18.07 16.38 -5.14
CA LEU A 575 -18.18 15.54 -3.94
C LEU A 575 -17.06 15.88 -2.94
N GLY A 576 -17.45 16.11 -1.69
CA GLY A 576 -16.53 16.20 -0.55
C GLY A 576 -16.25 14.83 0.06
N PHE A 577 -15.04 14.62 0.55
CA PHE A 577 -14.65 13.39 1.24
C PHE A 577 -13.73 13.70 2.41
N GLY A 578 -14.05 13.17 3.59
CA GLY A 578 -13.26 13.40 4.80
C GLY A 578 -13.60 12.41 5.91
N LYS A 579 -13.03 12.63 7.10
CA LYS A 579 -13.20 11.77 8.28
C LYS A 579 -13.79 12.54 9.46
N ASP A 580 -14.81 11.97 10.10
CA ASP A 580 -15.19 12.30 11.46
C ASP A 580 -14.06 11.83 12.39
N LYS A 581 -13.23 12.76 12.86
CA LYS A 581 -12.06 12.47 13.69
C LYS A 581 -12.41 11.87 15.06
N PHE A 582 -13.60 12.13 15.58
CA PHE A 582 -14.03 11.65 16.90
C PHE A 582 -14.57 10.23 16.82
N ARG A 583 -15.33 9.90 15.77
CA ARG A 583 -15.86 8.54 15.56
C ARG A 583 -14.96 7.65 14.72
N GLY A 584 -13.96 8.22 14.04
CA GLY A 584 -13.10 7.51 13.10
C GLY A 584 -13.79 7.09 11.80
N THR A 585 -14.99 7.60 11.52
CA THR A 585 -15.79 7.21 10.34
C THR A 585 -15.54 8.14 9.17
N TYR A 586 -15.53 7.61 7.95
CA TYR A 586 -15.34 8.39 6.72
C TYR A 586 -16.68 8.80 6.14
N LYS A 587 -16.74 9.96 5.48
CA LYS A 587 -17.99 10.54 4.98
C LYS A 587 -17.78 11.17 3.60
N PRO A 588 -18.26 10.51 2.53
CA PRO A 588 -18.63 11.17 1.29
C PRO A 588 -19.81 12.12 1.51
N VAL A 589 -19.72 13.34 0.99
CA VAL A 589 -20.71 14.40 1.19
C VAL A 589 -21.02 15.11 -0.12
N TRP A 590 -22.28 15.04 -0.54
CA TRP A 590 -22.83 15.86 -1.61
C TRP A 590 -23.47 17.11 -1.01
N LEU A 591 -23.05 18.28 -1.49
CA LEU A 591 -23.69 19.56 -1.20
C LEU A 591 -24.00 20.23 -2.54
N TYR A 592 -25.26 20.58 -2.78
CA TYR A 592 -25.70 21.12 -4.07
C TYR A 592 -26.86 22.11 -3.92
N ASN A 593 -26.92 23.10 -4.80
CA ASN A 593 -28.02 24.06 -4.83
C ASN A 593 -29.25 23.39 -5.45
N SER A 594 -30.31 23.24 -4.67
CA SER A 594 -31.41 22.32 -4.97
C SER A 594 -32.72 23.02 -5.37
N ALA A 595 -32.80 24.34 -5.20
CA ALA A 595 -33.95 25.13 -5.63
C ALA A 595 -34.18 25.11 -7.16
N GLU A 596 -33.09 25.06 -7.95
CA GLU A 596 -33.16 25.08 -9.43
C GLU A 596 -33.66 23.75 -10.03
N ILE A 597 -33.68 22.69 -9.22
CA ILE A 597 -34.08 21.33 -9.58
C ILE A 597 -35.35 20.91 -8.85
N GLY A 598 -36.13 21.87 -8.33
CA GLY A 598 -37.48 21.67 -7.82
C GLY A 598 -37.59 21.24 -6.35
N LEU A 599 -36.50 21.24 -5.59
CA LEU A 599 -36.53 20.91 -4.15
C LEU A 599 -36.85 22.15 -3.30
N LYS A 600 -37.52 21.94 -2.15
CA LYS A 600 -37.98 23.03 -1.25
C LYS A 600 -36.85 23.83 -0.61
N ASN A 601 -35.68 23.23 -0.41
CA ASN A 601 -34.53 23.87 0.22
C ASN A 601 -33.70 24.64 -0.82
N ALA A 602 -33.02 25.71 -0.40
CA ALA A 602 -32.10 26.43 -1.28
C ALA A 602 -30.86 25.58 -1.64
N THR A 603 -30.36 24.84 -0.65
CA THR A 603 -29.18 23.99 -0.74
C THR A 603 -29.43 22.70 0.03
N THR A 604 -29.18 21.54 -0.60
CA THR A 604 -29.37 20.22 0.01
C THR A 604 -28.03 19.56 0.27
N CYS A 605 -27.92 18.88 1.42
CA CYS A 605 -26.75 18.11 1.82
C CYS A 605 -27.13 16.65 2.00
N GLU A 606 -26.40 15.75 1.34
CA GLU A 606 -26.50 14.30 1.49
C GLU A 606 -25.16 13.74 1.98
N VAL A 607 -25.19 12.94 3.04
CA VAL A 607 -24.02 12.28 3.63
C VAL A 607 -24.18 10.78 3.48
N PHE A 608 -23.11 10.12 3.05
CA PHE A 608 -23.06 8.66 3.01
C PHE A 608 -22.57 8.09 4.35
N ASP A 609 -23.22 7.03 4.80
CA ASP A 609 -22.86 6.30 6.00
C ASP A 609 -22.45 4.86 5.65
N PHE A 610 -21.19 4.54 5.89
CA PHE A 610 -20.63 3.21 5.62
C PHE A 610 -21.24 2.11 6.49
N SER A 611 -21.73 2.43 7.69
CA SER A 611 -22.31 1.44 8.60
C SER A 611 -23.68 0.95 8.11
N THR A 612 -24.48 1.86 7.57
CA THR A 612 -25.82 1.55 7.03
C THR A 612 -25.81 1.30 5.52
N ASN A 613 -24.68 1.60 4.86
CA ASN A 613 -24.51 1.53 3.42
C ASN A 613 -25.55 2.36 2.64
N ALA A 614 -25.89 3.53 3.17
CA ALA A 614 -26.95 4.39 2.64
C ALA A 614 -26.58 5.88 2.64
N TRP A 615 -27.15 6.61 1.68
CA TRP A 615 -27.16 8.07 1.68
C TRP A 615 -28.34 8.58 2.52
N ARG A 616 -28.13 9.70 3.19
CA ARG A 616 -29.21 10.39 3.92
C ARG A 616 -29.06 11.90 3.84
N TYR A 617 -30.19 12.58 3.91
CA TYR A 617 -30.23 14.02 4.04
C TYR A 617 -29.74 14.49 5.41
N VAL A 618 -29.06 15.63 5.43
CA VAL A 618 -28.71 16.33 6.66
C VAL A 618 -29.76 17.40 6.96
N THR A 619 -30.20 17.46 8.21
CA THR A 619 -31.14 18.47 8.72
C THR A 619 -30.56 19.16 9.94
N PRO A 620 -30.60 20.52 10.04
CA PRO A 620 -31.21 21.45 9.08
C PRO A 620 -30.40 21.60 7.77
N ALA A 621 -31.09 22.07 6.72
CA ALA A 621 -30.48 22.30 5.42
C ALA A 621 -29.37 23.37 5.47
N ALA A 622 -28.48 23.36 4.49
CA ALA A 622 -27.36 24.29 4.47
C ALA A 622 -27.85 25.75 4.38
N PRO A 623 -27.30 26.66 5.21
CA PRO A 623 -27.84 28.01 5.37
C PRO A 623 -27.55 28.95 4.19
N TYR A 624 -26.67 28.55 3.27
CA TYR A 624 -26.27 29.36 2.11
C TYR A 624 -26.19 28.50 0.85
N ARG A 625 -26.39 29.16 -0.28
CA ARG A 625 -26.03 28.62 -1.60
C ARG A 625 -24.51 28.53 -1.73
N ILE A 626 -24.04 27.55 -2.48
CA ILE A 626 -22.61 27.32 -2.69
C ILE A 626 -22.19 27.57 -4.14
N ALA A 627 -20.91 27.94 -4.31
CA ALA A 627 -20.27 27.97 -5.61
C ALA A 627 -20.04 26.53 -6.10
N ALA A 628 -20.35 26.25 -7.36
CA ALA A 628 -20.31 24.89 -7.89
C ALA A 628 -18.89 24.41 -8.24
N TYR A 629 -18.03 25.32 -8.71
CA TYR A 629 -16.74 24.96 -9.31
C TYR A 629 -15.59 24.74 -8.32
N PRO A 630 -15.46 25.52 -7.22
CA PRO A 630 -14.40 25.26 -6.27
C PRO A 630 -14.67 23.98 -5.49
N ALA A 631 -13.83 22.96 -5.72
CA ALA A 631 -13.92 21.70 -5.00
C ALA A 631 -13.86 21.89 -3.48
N PRO A 632 -14.65 21.13 -2.71
CA PRO A 632 -14.54 21.15 -1.27
C PRO A 632 -13.23 20.55 -0.79
N VAL A 633 -12.78 21.03 0.36
CA VAL A 633 -11.54 20.62 1.00
C VAL A 633 -11.84 20.02 2.35
N TYR A 634 -11.19 18.89 2.66
CA TYR A 634 -11.18 18.34 4.00
C TYR A 634 -10.00 18.90 4.80
N LEU A 635 -10.31 19.45 5.96
CA LEU A 635 -9.33 19.79 6.98
C LEU A 635 -9.93 19.62 8.36
N ASP A 636 -9.19 18.94 9.23
CA ASP A 636 -9.46 18.86 10.66
C ASP A 636 -10.91 18.50 11.04
N GLY A 637 -11.42 17.38 10.48
CA GLY A 637 -12.76 16.90 10.81
C GLY A 637 -13.90 17.69 10.16
N SER A 638 -13.60 18.65 9.28
CA SER A 638 -14.59 19.46 8.58
C SER A 638 -14.33 19.50 7.07
N LEU A 639 -15.41 19.64 6.30
CA LEU A 639 -15.35 19.95 4.87
C LEU A 639 -15.71 21.42 4.65
N TYR A 640 -15.06 22.09 3.70
CA TYR A 640 -15.22 23.53 3.47
C TYR A 640 -15.63 23.84 2.03
N TRP A 641 -16.62 24.71 1.86
CA TRP A 641 -17.08 25.24 0.55
C TRP A 641 -17.04 26.76 0.51
N PHE A 642 -17.06 27.34 -0.68
CA PHE A 642 -17.36 28.76 -0.88
C PHE A 642 -18.86 29.00 -1.07
N THR A 643 -19.39 30.06 -0.47
CA THR A 643 -20.77 30.49 -0.67
C THR A 643 -20.95 31.30 -1.96
N GLU A 644 -22.08 31.15 -2.63
CA GLU A 644 -22.54 32.01 -3.72
C GLU A 644 -23.21 33.28 -3.16
N CYS A 645 -22.41 34.17 -2.56
CA CYS A 645 -22.85 35.44 -1.95
C CYS A 645 -22.02 36.61 -2.49
N LYS A 646 -22.58 37.84 -2.45
CA LYS A 646 -21.84 39.07 -2.82
C LYS A 646 -20.53 39.23 -2.05
N GLU A 647 -20.56 38.89 -0.76
CA GLU A 647 -19.37 38.67 0.04
C GLU A 647 -19.14 37.16 0.12
N THR A 648 -18.12 36.66 -0.59
CA THR A 648 -17.78 35.23 -0.57
C THR A 648 -17.35 34.83 0.83
N LYS A 649 -18.03 33.85 1.43
CA LYS A 649 -17.73 33.31 2.76
C LYS A 649 -17.23 31.86 2.63
N VAL A 650 -16.55 31.39 3.67
CA VAL A 650 -16.22 29.98 3.82
C VAL A 650 -17.28 29.30 4.67
N LEU A 651 -17.88 28.24 4.12
CA LEU A 651 -18.91 27.43 4.75
C LEU A 651 -18.31 26.08 5.18
N PRO A 652 -17.88 25.92 6.44
CA PRO A 652 -17.56 24.63 7.01
C PRO A 652 -18.80 23.78 7.28
N PHE A 653 -18.64 22.49 7.07
CA PHE A 653 -19.51 21.42 7.52
C PHE A 653 -18.71 20.51 8.44
N ASN A 654 -19.09 20.47 9.72
CA ASN A 654 -18.44 19.62 10.70
C ASN A 654 -18.90 18.18 10.48
N LEU A 655 -17.96 17.25 10.20
CA LEU A 655 -18.31 15.86 9.90
C LEU A 655 -18.78 15.08 11.12
N HIS A 656 -18.47 15.52 12.33
CA HIS A 656 -18.90 14.85 13.56
C HIS A 656 -20.33 15.22 13.95
N THR A 657 -20.60 16.52 14.06
CA THR A 657 -21.91 17.05 14.45
C THR A 657 -22.88 17.16 13.28
N GLU A 658 -22.37 17.10 12.04
CA GLU A 658 -23.12 17.30 10.81
C GLU A 658 -23.87 18.63 10.77
N THR A 659 -23.20 19.66 11.28
CA THR A 659 -23.72 21.02 11.32
C THR A 659 -22.88 21.96 10.47
N PHE A 660 -23.55 22.92 9.86
CA PHE A 660 -22.91 24.01 9.15
C PHE A 660 -22.56 25.13 10.13
N GLN A 661 -21.36 25.67 10.00
CA GLN A 661 -20.96 26.92 10.64
C GLN A 661 -20.57 27.91 9.56
N VAL A 662 -20.53 29.21 9.86
CA VAL A 662 -20.01 30.20 8.91
C VAL A 662 -18.68 30.69 9.43
N VAL A 663 -17.61 30.42 8.67
CA VAL A 663 -16.26 30.84 9.04
C VAL A 663 -15.86 31.97 8.12
N CYS A 664 -15.83 33.18 8.69
CA CYS A 664 -15.23 34.41 8.17
C CYS A 664 -15.57 34.81 6.71
N LYS A 665 -15.10 35.98 6.28
CA LYS A 665 -15.15 36.39 4.88
C LYS A 665 -13.90 35.84 4.20
N ALA A 666 -14.02 35.37 2.95
CA ALA A 666 -12.86 35.07 2.13
C ALA A 666 -12.05 36.37 1.90
N PRO A 667 -10.74 36.31 1.61
CA PRO A 667 -9.89 37.49 1.39
C PRO A 667 -10.21 38.21 0.06
N PHE A 668 -11.24 37.76 -0.65
CA PHE A 668 -11.72 38.27 -1.92
C PHE A 668 -13.24 38.24 -1.98
N ALA A 669 -13.84 39.06 -2.84
CA ALA A 669 -15.28 39.19 -3.00
C ALA A 669 -15.67 39.32 -4.48
N ASN A 670 -16.82 38.76 -4.86
CA ASN A 670 -17.34 38.79 -6.24
C ASN A 670 -16.36 38.29 -7.31
N VAL A 671 -15.57 37.26 -6.99
CA VAL A 671 -14.64 36.66 -7.94
C VAL A 671 -15.33 35.53 -8.69
N ASP A 672 -15.03 35.43 -9.98
CA ASP A 672 -15.40 34.29 -10.81
C ASP A 672 -14.92 32.97 -10.14
N PRO A 673 -15.82 31.98 -9.93
CA PRO A 673 -15.47 30.66 -9.39
C PRO A 673 -14.30 29.94 -10.11
N TYR A 674 -14.05 30.24 -11.39
CA TYR A 674 -12.91 29.69 -12.15
C TYR A 674 -11.56 30.30 -11.73
N LYS A 675 -11.56 31.49 -11.12
CA LYS A 675 -10.37 32.23 -10.69
C LYS A 675 -10.02 32.04 -9.21
N ILE A 676 -10.79 31.24 -8.48
CA ILE A 676 -10.53 30.96 -7.05
C ILE A 676 -10.34 29.48 -6.79
N VAL A 677 -9.45 29.14 -5.87
CA VAL A 677 -9.19 27.75 -5.49
C VAL A 677 -9.23 27.63 -3.97
N PHE A 678 -9.73 26.49 -3.52
CA PHE A 678 -9.72 26.06 -2.13
C PHE A 678 -8.87 24.80 -2.02
N TYR A 679 -7.91 24.74 -1.09
CA TYR A 679 -7.07 23.57 -0.90
C TYR A 679 -6.51 23.48 0.54
N ASN A 680 -6.10 22.27 0.92
CA ASN A 680 -5.35 22.02 2.14
C ASN A 680 -3.87 21.98 1.76
N LEU A 681 -3.09 22.93 2.27
CA LEU A 681 -1.65 22.97 2.05
C LEU A 681 -0.96 22.79 3.40
N ASP A 682 -0.28 21.65 3.59
CA ASP A 682 0.52 21.40 4.79
C ASP A 682 -0.31 21.58 6.08
N ASN A 683 -1.48 20.92 6.12
CA ASN A 683 -2.49 20.99 7.20
C ASN A 683 -3.02 22.40 7.50
N ARG A 684 -2.95 23.31 6.53
CA ARG A 684 -3.52 24.66 6.63
C ARG A 684 -4.61 24.85 5.59
N LEU A 685 -5.68 25.52 6.02
CA LEU A 685 -6.77 25.89 5.14
C LEU A 685 -6.31 27.06 4.27
N CYS A 686 -6.16 26.84 2.97
CA CYS A 686 -5.62 27.83 2.06
C CYS A 686 -6.59 28.15 0.93
N VAL A 687 -6.62 29.42 0.55
CA VAL A 687 -7.40 29.91 -0.58
C VAL A 687 -6.50 30.70 -1.51
N SER A 688 -6.82 30.70 -2.79
CA SER A 688 -6.12 31.52 -3.76
C SER A 688 -7.07 32.23 -4.71
N GLU A 689 -6.59 33.34 -5.25
CA GLU A 689 -7.26 34.14 -6.26
C GLU A 689 -6.28 34.43 -7.39
N MET A 690 -6.67 34.13 -8.62
CA MET A 690 -5.92 34.49 -9.81
C MET A 690 -6.25 35.93 -10.23
N LYS A 691 -5.27 36.81 -10.03
CA LYS A 691 -5.20 38.18 -10.55
C LYS A 691 -4.09 38.27 -11.59
N TRP A 692 -4.40 37.85 -12.82
CA TRP A 692 -3.42 37.73 -13.90
C TRP A 692 -2.45 38.93 -13.96
N PRO A 693 -1.13 38.69 -14.04
CA PRO A 693 -0.46 37.38 -14.15
C PRO A 693 -0.25 36.67 -12.81
N ASN A 694 -0.65 37.24 -11.68
CA ASN A 694 -0.37 36.66 -10.37
C ASN A 694 -1.48 35.74 -9.88
N GLN A 695 -1.12 34.72 -9.11
CA GLN A 695 -2.05 34.06 -8.21
C GLN A 695 -1.60 34.30 -6.77
N VAL A 696 -2.48 34.95 -6.00
CA VAL A 696 -2.22 35.30 -4.61
C VAL A 696 -2.77 34.19 -3.73
N ILE A 697 -1.97 33.78 -2.74
CA ILE A 697 -2.29 32.66 -1.85
C ILE A 697 -2.37 33.16 -0.41
N TRP A 698 -3.44 32.77 0.28
CA TRP A 698 -3.67 33.06 1.69
C TRP A 698 -3.84 31.77 2.49
N SER A 699 -3.36 31.79 3.74
CA SER A 699 -3.69 30.78 4.75
C SER A 699 -4.64 31.34 5.78
N PHE A 700 -5.60 30.52 6.20
CA PHE A 700 -6.48 30.86 7.31
C PHE A 700 -5.73 30.71 8.62
N ASN A 701 -5.82 31.74 9.46
CA ASN A 701 -5.33 31.72 10.82
C ASN A 701 -6.53 31.50 11.76
N SER A 702 -6.59 30.33 12.37
CA SER A 702 -7.71 29.95 13.24
C SER A 702 -7.74 30.75 14.55
N GLY A 703 -6.58 31.23 15.04
CA GLY A 703 -6.46 31.93 16.32
C GLY A 703 -7.14 33.30 16.32
N ASN A 704 -6.95 34.08 15.26
CA ASN A 704 -7.56 35.40 15.09
C ASN A 704 -8.72 35.42 14.06
N LYS A 705 -9.00 34.29 13.42
CA LYS A 705 -10.02 34.13 12.36
C LYS A 705 -9.80 35.05 11.16
N THR A 706 -8.55 35.35 10.81
CA THR A 706 -8.19 36.17 9.64
C THR A 706 -7.45 35.36 8.57
N TRP A 707 -7.22 35.99 7.42
CA TRP A 707 -6.45 35.43 6.32
C TRP A 707 -5.09 36.12 6.22
N ASP A 708 -4.03 35.35 6.37
CA ASP A 708 -2.65 35.82 6.24
C ASP A 708 -2.16 35.50 4.82
N LYS A 709 -1.60 36.50 4.13
CA LYS A 709 -1.02 36.29 2.80
C LYS A 709 0.26 35.47 2.96
N LEU A 710 0.31 34.28 2.35
CA LEU A 710 1.50 33.43 2.37
C LEU A 710 2.54 33.89 1.36
N PHE A 711 2.16 33.91 0.08
CA PHE A 711 3.01 34.33 -1.03
C PHE A 711 2.18 34.56 -2.30
N SER A 712 2.84 34.90 -3.41
CA SER A 712 2.20 35.05 -4.72
C SER A 712 3.08 34.41 -5.78
N ILE A 713 2.46 33.67 -6.70
CA ILE A 713 3.14 33.03 -7.83
C ILE A 713 2.83 33.81 -9.11
N VAL A 714 3.83 33.95 -9.98
CA VAL A 714 3.67 34.62 -11.28
C VAL A 714 3.35 33.57 -12.34
N LEU A 715 2.13 33.56 -12.85
CA LEU A 715 1.69 32.66 -13.89
C LEU A 715 2.26 33.10 -15.25
N ASP A 716 2.65 32.11 -16.04
CA ASP A 716 3.07 32.22 -17.43
C ASP A 716 2.03 31.50 -18.30
N LEU A 717 1.89 31.94 -19.56
CA LEU A 717 1.01 31.35 -20.57
C LEU A 717 1.36 29.87 -20.84
N ASN A 718 2.60 29.46 -20.56
CA ASN A 718 3.02 28.05 -20.60
C ASN A 718 2.31 27.16 -19.56
N PHE A 719 1.75 27.73 -18.48
CA PHE A 719 1.12 26.97 -17.39
C PHE A 719 -0.41 27.02 -17.40
N VAL A 720 -1.00 27.98 -18.11
CA VAL A 720 -2.42 28.29 -18.03
C VAL A 720 -2.99 28.46 -19.44
N THR A 721 -3.96 27.62 -19.80
CA THR A 721 -4.85 27.88 -20.94
C THR A 721 -5.88 28.97 -20.57
N GLY A 722 -5.38 30.18 -20.36
CA GLY A 722 -6.10 31.44 -20.52
C GLY A 722 -7.12 31.93 -19.47
N ILE A 723 -7.74 31.14 -18.58
CA ILE A 723 -8.87 31.68 -17.75
C ILE A 723 -8.97 31.14 -16.30
N CYS A 724 -8.29 30.04 -15.93
CA CYS A 724 -8.48 29.39 -14.62
C CYS A 724 -7.27 29.55 -13.67
N ALA A 725 -7.55 29.66 -12.37
CA ALA A 725 -6.51 29.59 -11.34
C ALA A 725 -5.83 28.21 -11.31
N VAL A 726 -4.52 28.18 -11.03
CA VAL A 726 -3.77 26.92 -10.86
C VAL A 726 -4.07 26.31 -9.49
N LEU A 727 -4.05 24.98 -9.39
CA LEU A 727 -4.27 24.25 -8.15
C LEU A 727 -2.92 23.96 -7.46
N PRO A 728 -2.64 24.56 -6.28
CA PRO A 728 -1.51 24.17 -5.45
C PRO A 728 -1.79 22.79 -4.83
N LEU A 729 -0.79 21.90 -4.89
CA LEU A 729 -0.93 20.51 -4.46
C LEU A 729 -0.13 20.22 -3.19
N ALA A 730 1.16 20.61 -3.15
CA ALA A 730 2.07 20.28 -2.06
C ALA A 730 3.16 21.33 -1.86
N LEU A 731 3.61 21.50 -0.61
CA LEU A 731 4.87 22.15 -0.27
C LEU A 731 5.88 21.08 0.16
N PHE A 732 7.11 21.14 -0.33
CA PHE A 732 8.17 20.18 0.03
C PHE A 732 9.57 20.80 -0.02
N ASP A 733 10.53 20.19 0.67
CA ASP A 733 11.93 20.62 0.70
C ASP A 733 12.71 20.02 -0.49
N GLY A 734 13.37 20.87 -1.29
CA GLY A 734 14.20 20.40 -2.40
C GLY A 734 15.50 19.71 -1.94
N LYS A 735 15.83 18.55 -2.52
CA LYS A 735 17.09 17.82 -2.25
C LYS A 735 18.29 18.52 -2.94
N LYS A 736 18.96 19.46 -2.27
CA LYS A 736 20.38 19.81 -2.53
C LYS A 736 21.12 20.14 -1.23
N LYS A 737 22.38 19.70 -1.16
CA LYS A 737 23.29 19.77 0.01
C LYS A 737 23.19 21.12 0.74
N LYS A 738 22.86 21.04 2.04
CA LYS A 738 23.05 22.04 3.11
C LYS A 738 22.10 23.25 3.25
N LYS A 739 21.04 23.43 2.45
CA LYS A 739 19.93 24.38 2.79
C LYS A 739 18.57 23.86 2.30
N LYS A 740 17.58 23.80 3.20
CA LYS A 740 16.18 23.47 2.88
C LYS A 740 15.58 24.61 2.05
N LYS A 741 15.20 24.34 0.80
CA LYS A 741 14.43 25.27 -0.04
C LYS A 741 13.00 24.76 -0.18
N LYS A 742 12.02 25.59 0.16
CA LYS A 742 10.59 25.25 -0.02
C LYS A 742 10.19 25.39 -1.49
N LYS A 743 9.78 24.28 -2.10
CA LYS A 743 9.18 24.24 -3.44
C LYS A 743 7.67 24.04 -3.34
N LEU A 744 6.90 24.77 -4.14
CA LEU A 744 5.46 24.57 -4.31
C LEU A 744 5.19 23.76 -5.58
N MET A 745 4.48 22.65 -5.46
CA MET A 745 3.94 21.90 -6.59
C MET A 745 2.55 22.41 -6.96
N PHE A 746 2.30 22.60 -8.25
CA PHE A 746 1.00 23.05 -8.76
C PHE A 746 0.70 22.49 -10.16
N CYS A 747 -0.57 22.52 -10.54
CA CYS A 747 -1.04 22.12 -11.87
C CYS A 747 -2.12 23.05 -12.40
N GLY A 748 -2.32 23.06 -13.71
CA GLY A 748 -3.50 23.67 -14.32
C GLY A 748 -4.77 22.92 -13.90
N ARG A 749 -5.85 23.64 -13.62
CA ARG A 749 -7.11 23.05 -13.11
C ARG A 749 -7.99 22.44 -14.20
N VAL A 750 -7.66 22.69 -15.47
CA VAL A 750 -8.37 22.20 -16.66
C VAL A 750 -7.34 21.72 -17.66
N LEU A 751 -7.41 20.45 -18.06
CA LEU A 751 -6.66 19.87 -19.18
C LEU A 751 -5.14 20.14 -19.11
N SER A 752 -4.56 20.04 -17.91
CA SER A 752 -3.11 20.20 -17.75
C SER A 752 -2.37 18.99 -18.31
N GLN A 753 -1.32 19.24 -19.07
CA GLN A 753 -0.36 18.22 -19.53
C GLN A 753 0.86 18.14 -18.62
N THR A 754 1.05 19.16 -17.78
CA THR A 754 2.25 19.33 -16.97
C THR A 754 1.93 19.49 -15.49
N LEU A 755 2.76 18.88 -14.65
CA LEU A 755 2.89 19.20 -13.24
C LEU A 755 4.12 20.08 -13.07
N ASN A 756 3.96 21.21 -12.39
CA ASN A 756 5.01 22.22 -12.26
C ASN A 756 5.43 22.38 -10.81
N THR A 757 6.70 22.72 -10.60
CA THR A 757 7.20 23.13 -9.30
C THR A 757 7.75 24.54 -9.38
N HIS A 758 7.43 25.34 -8.37
CA HIS A 758 7.92 26.70 -8.19
C HIS A 758 8.82 26.76 -6.97
N ASP A 759 10.07 27.16 -7.15
CA ASP A 759 10.99 27.43 -6.04
C ASP A 759 10.67 28.81 -5.46
N LEU A 760 10.24 28.85 -4.19
CA LEU A 760 9.77 30.08 -3.56
C LEU A 760 10.90 31.09 -3.30
N GLU A 761 12.15 30.65 -3.26
CA GLU A 761 13.31 31.52 -3.05
C GLU A 761 13.84 32.08 -4.38
N THR A 762 14.09 31.20 -5.35
CA THR A 762 14.67 31.60 -6.64
C THR A 762 13.62 32.11 -7.63
N LYS A 763 12.33 31.90 -7.33
CA LYS A 763 11.19 32.18 -8.20
C LYS A 763 11.25 31.45 -9.55
N SER A 764 12.03 30.38 -9.64
CA SER A 764 12.17 29.56 -10.86
C SER A 764 11.08 28.51 -10.95
N TYR A 765 10.80 28.06 -12.18
CA TYR A 765 9.83 27.01 -12.48
C TYR A 765 10.54 25.80 -13.09
N ASP A 766 10.20 24.60 -12.61
CA ASP A 766 10.66 23.33 -13.19
C ASP A 766 9.44 22.46 -13.54
N VAL A 767 9.40 21.92 -14.76
CA VAL A 767 8.41 20.89 -15.14
C VAL A 767 8.81 19.59 -14.46
N THR A 768 7.96 19.10 -13.56
CA THR A 768 8.22 17.89 -12.76
C THR A 768 7.75 16.63 -13.47
N PHE A 769 6.65 16.73 -14.21
CA PHE A 769 6.09 15.62 -14.95
C PHE A 769 5.28 16.14 -16.14
N THR A 770 5.37 15.43 -17.25
CA THR A 770 4.61 15.73 -18.47
C THR A 770 3.95 14.45 -18.97
N ALA A 771 2.67 14.52 -19.29
CA ALA A 771 1.92 13.45 -19.94
C ALA A 771 0.89 14.05 -20.91
N GLU A 772 0.29 13.22 -21.76
CA GLU A 772 -0.81 13.64 -22.63
C GLU A 772 -1.99 14.23 -21.84
N SER A 773 -2.21 13.73 -20.62
CA SER A 773 -3.09 14.34 -19.61
C SER A 773 -2.68 13.89 -18.20
N ILE A 774 -2.68 14.81 -17.23
CA ILE A 774 -2.47 14.47 -15.80
C ILE A 774 -3.77 14.35 -15.00
N GLY A 775 -4.93 14.40 -15.67
CA GLY A 775 -6.25 14.24 -15.04
C GLY A 775 -6.55 15.26 -13.94
N PHE A 776 -7.13 14.78 -12.84
CA PHE A 776 -7.45 15.56 -11.64
C PHE A 776 -6.53 15.17 -10.48
N PRO A 777 -5.32 15.75 -10.38
CA PRO A 777 -4.36 15.33 -9.38
C PRO A 777 -4.82 15.65 -7.96
N VAL A 778 -4.72 14.65 -7.10
CA VAL A 778 -4.98 14.75 -5.66
C VAL A 778 -3.74 14.32 -4.91
N LEU A 779 -3.42 15.07 -3.87
CA LEU A 779 -2.36 14.74 -2.92
C LEU A 779 -2.75 13.45 -2.18
N TYR A 780 -2.02 12.36 -2.44
CA TYR A 780 -2.26 11.06 -1.84
C TYR A 780 -1.08 10.62 -0.98
N PHE A 781 -1.45 9.99 0.13
CA PHE A 781 -0.54 9.45 1.12
C PHE A 781 -0.83 7.95 1.28
N GLN A 782 0.14 7.09 0.99
CA GLN A 782 -0.01 5.63 1.12
C GLN A 782 -0.43 5.22 2.54
N SER A 783 -1.39 4.29 2.60
CA SER A 783 -1.99 3.82 3.84
C SER A 783 -2.39 2.36 3.73
N LEU A 784 -2.39 1.63 4.85
CA LEU A 784 -2.96 0.28 4.92
C LEU A 784 -4.44 0.28 5.33
N ILE A 785 -5.02 1.46 5.55
CA ILE A 785 -6.38 1.61 6.07
C ILE A 785 -7.40 1.13 5.04
N SER A 786 -8.30 0.25 5.48
CA SER A 786 -9.51 -0.12 4.76
C SER A 786 -10.72 0.27 5.60
N ILE A 787 -11.85 0.59 4.97
CA ILE A 787 -13.09 0.85 5.72
C ILE A 787 -13.83 -0.48 5.86
N PRO A 788 -14.07 -0.97 7.09
CA PRO A 788 -14.76 -2.24 7.32
C PRO A 788 -16.20 -2.25 6.79
#